data_AF-A0A1F8FS13-F1
#
_entry.id   AF-A0A1F8FS13-F1
#
_cell.length_a   1.000
_cell.length_b   1.000
_cell.length_c   1.000
_cell.angle_alpha   90.00
_cell.angle_beta   90.00
_cell.angle_gamma   90.00
#
_symmetry.space_group_name_H-M   'P 1'
#
loop_
_entity.id
_entity.type
_entity.pdbx_description
1 polymer ?
#
loop_
_entity_poly.entity_id
_entity_poly.type
_entity_poly.pdbx_seq_one_letter_code
_entity_poly.pdbx_strand_id
1 'polypeptide(L)'
;MKFLNSKLIITVIAVSLSIILFSQFTVPGANILDSSTNQEPKIDVAPLELNDKIINFTHTDENKDETFIIKTDSEIYEGEDSADIYISITNTTKNFEKAVVLFYFPKTSQGEIGARLETLEQRSGNDWKFLTLFKSNIKINEELLKNALKKRELIPGEQEIKGGSQIEIPAGQTAYLKLKISFPVESAGEFWIEAIGSGGGYGLLDPMFVSRGGTRIGKTTTSSDTTPGWYQASGNNWDYRRKITIDESKVSGISNLSNFPVLVSLTYPDLKTIGFGGKAASGSGEFVFTSSDGTTVLPYEIETYSSSSGQFIGWVNVTTLSVTQDTIIYVYYGGPSSGATNQNKTGVWDSNYKGVWHLKEDPAVAGTNGIKDSTSNGNHGTDNGSMDANDQVAGQMNGSLDFDGSDDYVRVEDSSSLNFQNSSVSIGMWIYWGGTVSGRTIAKANSGGSPYHGDFFMKLDTSNQKLSVRFKTNDSSQTQNPEVVSSINFPINKWAHAFATFNTDTDTTRLYTNGILVAEDTVSIYELLDTTGFLCTCNPSFPPQSIGGKIDEIRVSNTVRSADWIKTEYTNQFKPSLFYAVGGLESRISSTTRIGRTTTSSDTTPGWYQASGNNWDYRKKITVDKNKVSGASNLSNFPLLISRTDPDFKHTSFGGNVASSSAGITGGGGDFVFTSSDGTTKLDHEIEKYASSSGELWAWVEVPTLSVAQDTIIYVYYGGPSSGATNQNKTGVWDSNYQGVWHLSERVTDETGTGIHYDSRSSPVNGNQVNNDDIDGKIARAQIFDGTGDYIDMNNNVDLERTSPMTFSLWVKSYSDTPSAAGSVFGKWNSSNVGYDLNLRGDIAGDPYEFELRGSGGWPDSLFNEIFNHNYPALSSFHYVVVTYDGSSTHAGTLTYINGGIVNRISDGGLITNITNTGSFNIGSVKDGTFPFNGAVDEFRISNTVRSADWIKTEYTNQSKSSTFYIFGGRQKRNP
;
A
#
# COMPACT_ATOMS: atom_id res chain seq x y z
N MET A 1 67.22 -3.90 -18.37
CA MET A 1 67.39 -5.35 -18.08
C MET A 1 66.98 -5.57 -16.61
N LYS A 2 66.05 -6.51 -16.33
CA LYS A 2 65.71 -7.11 -15.00
C LYS A 2 65.32 -6.22 -13.78
N PHE A 3 64.01 -6.20 -13.51
CA PHE A 3 63.30 -6.67 -12.28
C PHE A 3 63.58 -6.18 -10.82
N LEU A 4 62.45 -5.81 -10.17
CA LEU A 4 61.97 -6.11 -8.79
C LEU A 4 62.41 -5.31 -7.52
N ASN A 5 61.45 -4.52 -7.01
CA ASN A 5 60.96 -4.31 -5.62
C ASN A 5 61.92 -4.18 -4.39
N SER A 6 61.76 -3.09 -3.61
CA SER A 6 61.04 -3.07 -2.29
C SER A 6 61.21 -1.77 -1.46
N LYS A 7 60.10 -1.25 -0.89
CA LYS A 7 59.84 -0.68 0.48
C LYS A 7 61.02 -0.17 1.38
N LEU A 8 60.92 0.83 2.30
CA LEU A 8 59.90 1.79 2.83
C LEU A 8 60.54 2.67 4.00
N ILE A 9 59.83 3.68 4.56
CA ILE A 9 59.87 4.21 5.99
C ILE A 9 60.64 5.54 6.41
N ILE A 10 59.84 6.61 6.74
CA ILE A 10 59.84 7.58 7.91
C ILE A 10 61.11 8.49 8.18
N THR A 11 61.15 9.74 8.73
CA THR A 11 60.30 10.64 9.61
C THR A 11 60.48 12.17 9.24
N VAL A 12 60.25 13.24 10.05
CA VAL A 12 59.07 14.06 10.56
C VAL A 12 59.62 15.42 11.14
N ILE A 13 58.76 16.43 11.40
CA ILE A 13 58.91 17.73 12.17
C ILE A 13 59.37 19.00 11.36
N ALA A 14 58.82 20.24 11.46
CA ALA A 14 57.48 20.83 11.77
C ALA A 14 57.46 22.38 11.55
N VAL A 15 56.25 23.01 11.48
CA VAL A 15 55.86 24.47 11.55
C VAL A 15 56.46 25.46 10.49
N SER A 16 55.79 26.48 9.90
CA SER A 16 54.48 27.14 10.12
C SER A 16 53.85 27.76 8.84
N LEU A 17 52.50 27.80 8.79
CA LEU A 17 51.59 28.81 8.18
C LEU A 17 51.75 29.35 6.71
N SER A 18 50.84 28.95 5.81
CA SER A 18 49.90 29.81 4.99
C SER A 18 49.60 29.31 3.56
N ILE A 19 48.29 29.13 3.22
CA ILE A 19 47.60 29.57 1.97
C ILE A 19 48.14 29.05 0.60
N ILE A 20 47.42 28.39 -0.34
CA ILE A 20 45.98 28.06 -0.54
C ILE A 20 45.79 27.03 -1.72
N LEU A 21 44.59 26.41 -1.84
CA LEU A 21 43.91 25.80 -3.04
C LEU A 21 44.12 24.33 -3.55
N PHE A 22 42.97 23.76 -3.99
CA PHE A 22 42.65 22.54 -4.77
C PHE A 22 43.06 21.15 -4.23
N SER A 23 42.24 20.09 -4.30
CA SER A 23 40.79 19.94 -4.57
C SER A 23 40.30 18.60 -3.99
N GLN A 24 39.05 18.54 -3.52
CA GLN A 24 38.51 17.35 -2.84
C GLN A 24 38.01 16.28 -3.83
N PHE A 25 38.33 15.00 -3.58
CA PHE A 25 37.56 13.87 -4.07
C PHE A 25 36.60 13.41 -2.96
N THR A 26 35.37 13.89 -3.02
CA THR A 26 34.33 13.65 -2.01
C THR A 26 33.42 12.52 -2.45
N VAL A 27 33.45 11.39 -1.74
CA VAL A 27 32.33 10.43 -1.78
C VAL A 27 31.14 11.12 -1.10
N PRO A 28 29.93 11.15 -1.70
CA PRO A 28 28.81 11.89 -1.14
C PRO A 28 28.22 11.13 0.06
N GLY A 29 28.48 11.67 1.25
CA GLY A 29 27.75 11.37 2.48
C GLY A 29 27.57 12.65 3.29
N ALA A 30 26.46 12.71 4.04
CA ALA A 30 25.86 13.88 4.66
C ALA A 30 26.80 15.02 5.09
N ASN A 31 26.42 16.24 4.72
CA ASN A 31 27.00 17.43 5.30
C ASN A 31 26.58 17.56 6.76
N ILE A 32 27.51 17.39 7.69
CA ILE A 32 27.26 17.68 9.10
C ILE A 32 27.31 19.18 9.29
N LEU A 33 26.12 19.76 9.42
CA LEU A 33 25.92 21.19 9.54
C LEU A 33 26.46 21.78 10.86
N ASP A 34 26.42 23.10 10.90
CA ASP A 34 27.26 23.91 11.76
C ASP A 34 26.81 23.92 13.24
N SER A 35 27.77 24.05 14.15
CA SER A 35 27.56 24.08 15.61
C SER A 35 27.06 25.43 16.12
N SER A 36 26.32 26.17 15.29
CA SER A 36 25.82 27.53 15.55
C SER A 36 24.29 27.59 15.71
N THR A 37 23.57 26.52 15.38
CA THR A 37 22.12 26.40 15.51
C THR A 37 21.73 25.34 16.54
N ASN A 38 20.79 25.66 17.45
CA ASN A 38 20.13 24.68 18.33
C ASN A 38 19.08 23.86 17.55
N GLN A 39 19.48 23.24 16.44
CA GLN A 39 18.67 22.28 15.68
C GLN A 39 19.48 21.01 15.44
N GLU A 40 18.83 19.86 15.55
CA GLU A 40 19.46 18.55 15.38
C GLU A 40 19.82 18.29 13.91
N PRO A 41 20.88 17.51 13.63
CA PRO A 41 21.37 17.32 12.27
C PRO A 41 20.42 16.40 11.48
N LYS A 42 19.84 16.91 10.39
CA LYS A 42 19.02 16.11 9.49
C LYS A 42 19.90 15.14 8.69
N ILE A 43 19.60 13.85 8.76
CA ILE A 43 20.38 12.78 8.13
C ILE A 43 19.69 12.32 6.84
N ASP A 44 20.07 12.88 5.70
CA ASP A 44 19.59 12.38 4.41
C ASP A 44 20.47 11.19 3.96
N VAL A 45 19.87 10.00 3.88
CA VAL A 45 20.51 8.76 3.41
C VAL A 45 20.06 8.44 1.99
N ALA A 46 20.99 8.04 1.13
CA ALA A 46 20.67 7.71 -0.26
C ALA A 46 19.96 6.35 -0.36
N PRO A 47 18.98 6.21 -1.27
CA PRO A 47 18.40 4.91 -1.59
C PRO A 47 19.45 3.88 -2.03
N LEU A 48 19.26 2.64 -1.60
CA LEU A 48 20.12 1.53 -1.95
C LEU A 48 19.58 0.81 -3.19
N GLU A 49 20.17 1.13 -4.33
CA GLU A 49 19.88 0.46 -5.60
C GLU A 49 20.51 -0.95 -5.63
N LEU A 50 19.71 -1.96 -5.95
CA LEU A 50 20.05 -3.38 -6.05
C LEU A 50 19.45 -3.97 -7.33
N ASN A 51 20.21 -3.92 -8.42
CA ASN A 51 19.84 -4.37 -9.76
C ASN A 51 18.51 -3.77 -10.25
N ASP A 52 17.40 -4.43 -9.93
CA ASP A 52 16.05 -4.13 -10.42
C ASP A 52 15.14 -3.55 -9.32
N LYS A 53 15.68 -3.28 -8.12
CA LYS A 53 14.93 -2.76 -6.95
C LYS A 53 15.66 -1.61 -6.28
N ILE A 54 14.90 -0.58 -5.90
CA ILE A 54 15.37 0.55 -5.11
C ILE A 54 14.86 0.37 -3.68
N ILE A 55 15.78 0.26 -2.72
CA ILE A 55 15.48 0.19 -1.29
C ILE A 55 15.60 1.60 -0.70
N ASN A 56 14.46 2.26 -0.49
CA ASN A 56 14.37 3.63 0.02
C ASN A 56 14.35 3.65 1.56
N PHE A 57 15.52 3.66 2.22
CA PHE A 57 15.58 3.81 3.67
C PHE A 57 14.92 5.11 4.12
N THR A 58 13.76 4.99 4.76
CA THR A 58 13.06 6.10 5.38
C THR A 58 13.56 6.28 6.82
N HIS A 59 13.91 7.51 7.17
CA HIS A 59 14.13 7.89 8.58
C HIS A 59 12.78 7.74 9.31
N THR A 60 12.69 6.74 10.16
CA THR A 60 11.44 6.24 10.78
C THR A 60 11.59 6.12 12.30
N ASP A 61 12.61 6.76 12.87
CA ASP A 61 12.75 6.98 14.31
C ASP A 61 11.74 8.02 14.84
N GLU A 62 10.46 7.68 14.77
CA GLU A 62 9.40 8.32 15.57
C GLU A 62 9.60 8.11 17.10
N ASN A 63 10.73 7.51 17.51
CA ASN A 63 11.19 7.41 18.88
C ASN A 63 11.56 8.80 19.41
N LYS A 64 10.54 9.45 19.98
CA LYS A 64 10.58 10.75 20.65
C LYS A 64 11.38 10.72 21.96
N ASP A 65 12.67 10.40 21.87
CA ASP A 65 13.78 10.56 22.82
C ASP A 65 14.95 9.66 22.35
N GLU A 66 16.10 10.24 22.00
CA GLU A 66 17.26 9.52 21.43
C GLU A 66 17.65 8.24 22.21
N THR A 67 17.58 7.07 21.56
CA THR A 67 18.09 5.79 22.09
C THR A 67 18.85 5.01 21.02
N PHE A 68 20.06 4.55 21.34
CA PHE A 68 21.01 3.93 20.39
C PHE A 68 20.65 2.51 19.89
N ILE A 69 19.44 2.03 20.17
CA ILE A 69 19.00 0.66 19.93
C ILE A 69 17.75 0.70 19.06
N ILE A 70 17.81 0.10 17.86
CA ILE A 70 16.64 -0.06 16.98
C ILE A 70 16.08 -1.48 17.10
N LYS A 71 14.75 -1.56 17.19
CA LYS A 71 13.92 -2.78 17.07
C LYS A 71 13.35 -2.87 15.65
N THR A 72 13.19 -4.07 15.10
CA THR A 72 12.57 -4.29 13.79
C THR A 72 11.05 -4.06 13.78
N ASP A 73 10.52 -3.58 12.65
CA ASP A 73 9.11 -3.22 12.44
C ASP A 73 8.15 -4.43 12.41
N SER A 74 8.65 -5.60 12.01
CA SER A 74 7.93 -6.88 12.10
C SER A 74 8.30 -7.62 13.39
N GLU A 75 7.28 -7.98 14.17
CA GLU A 75 7.43 -8.79 15.38
C GLU A 75 7.48 -10.31 15.09
N ILE A 76 7.04 -10.75 13.89
CA ILE A 76 7.05 -12.17 13.50
C ILE A 76 7.40 -12.34 12.02
N TYR A 77 8.46 -13.10 11.73
CA TYR A 77 8.93 -13.45 10.39
C TYR A 77 8.66 -14.94 10.11
N GLU A 78 7.43 -15.28 9.71
CA GLU A 78 7.05 -16.69 9.49
C GLU A 78 7.28 -17.17 8.05
N GLY A 79 7.98 -18.30 7.89
CA GLY A 79 8.07 -19.06 6.64
C GLY A 79 9.39 -18.94 5.87
N GLU A 80 10.38 -18.21 6.38
CA GLU A 80 11.68 -17.96 5.72
C GLU A 80 12.83 -18.47 6.60
N ASP A 81 13.60 -19.48 6.15
CA ASP A 81 14.74 -20.04 6.90
C ASP A 81 15.89 -19.03 7.12
N SER A 82 15.94 -17.98 6.28
CA SER A 82 16.85 -16.85 6.43
C SER A 82 16.36 -15.64 5.64
N ALA A 83 16.53 -14.43 6.16
CA ALA A 83 16.29 -13.19 5.42
C ALA A 83 17.61 -12.48 5.05
N ASP A 84 17.63 -11.94 3.83
CA ASP A 84 18.56 -10.89 3.44
C ASP A 84 17.94 -9.55 3.87
N ILE A 85 18.56 -8.88 4.83
CA ILE A 85 18.11 -7.59 5.37
C ILE A 85 19.15 -6.54 4.98
N TYR A 86 18.70 -5.32 4.70
CA TYR A 86 19.56 -4.18 4.44
C TYR A 86 19.31 -3.10 5.50
N ILE A 87 20.39 -2.50 6.00
CA ILE A 87 20.37 -1.39 6.97
C ILE A 87 21.34 -0.31 6.57
N SER A 88 21.18 0.88 7.16
CA SER A 88 22.09 1.99 6.97
C SER A 88 22.43 2.67 8.30
N ILE A 89 23.70 3.05 8.46
CA ILE A 89 24.25 3.67 9.68
C ILE A 89 25.03 4.91 9.27
N THR A 90 24.59 6.09 9.71
CA THR A 90 25.24 7.36 9.33
C THR A 90 26.04 7.94 10.49
N ASN A 91 27.30 8.28 10.22
CA ASN A 91 28.14 9.03 11.16
C ASN A 91 27.77 10.52 11.10
N THR A 92 27.24 11.05 12.20
CA THR A 92 26.85 12.46 12.34
C THR A 92 27.93 13.32 13.02
N THR A 93 29.09 12.76 13.37
CA THR A 93 30.22 13.53 13.91
C THR A 93 31.13 14.08 12.81
N LYS A 94 31.64 15.30 13.01
CA LYS A 94 32.54 15.99 12.06
C LYS A 94 33.90 15.29 11.89
N ASN A 95 34.12 14.16 12.56
CA ASN A 95 35.33 13.36 12.53
C ASN A 95 35.06 11.98 11.91
N PHE A 96 36.10 11.32 11.45
CA PHE A 96 36.01 9.93 11.02
C PHE A 96 35.70 9.03 12.22
N GLU A 97 34.69 8.16 12.10
CA GLU A 97 34.29 7.25 13.17
C GLU A 97 34.70 5.80 12.91
N LYS A 98 35.02 5.12 14.01
CA LYS A 98 35.19 3.68 14.07
C LYS A 98 34.08 3.12 14.96
N ALA A 99 33.05 2.56 14.32
CA ALA A 99 31.89 2.03 15.00
C ALA A 99 31.99 0.50 15.14
N VAL A 100 31.51 -0.01 16.26
CA VAL A 100 31.28 -1.42 16.56
C VAL A 100 29.78 -1.62 16.46
N VAL A 101 29.33 -2.45 15.51
CA VAL A 101 27.92 -2.79 15.37
C VAL A 101 27.69 -4.16 15.99
N LEU A 102 26.69 -4.24 16.87
CA LEU A 102 26.34 -5.42 17.64
C LEU A 102 24.88 -5.79 17.39
N PHE A 103 24.64 -7.11 17.32
CA PHE A 103 23.31 -7.66 17.08
C PHE A 103 22.92 -8.54 18.26
N TYR A 104 21.82 -8.14 18.90
CA TYR A 104 21.24 -8.79 20.06
C TYR A 104 20.01 -9.56 19.62
N PHE A 105 19.97 -10.84 19.96
CA PHE A 105 18.87 -11.73 19.61
C PHE A 105 18.25 -12.29 20.90
N PRO A 106 16.91 -12.44 20.95
CA PRO A 106 16.23 -13.06 22.08
C PRO A 106 16.84 -14.42 22.40
N LYS A 107 17.07 -14.70 23.69
CA LYS A 107 17.31 -16.08 24.09
C LYS A 107 16.07 -16.91 23.76
N THR A 108 16.29 -18.08 23.17
CA THR A 108 15.26 -19.13 23.07
C THR A 108 14.90 -19.61 24.46
N SER A 109 13.67 -20.11 24.64
CA SER A 109 13.19 -20.61 25.93
C SER A 109 13.99 -21.82 26.44
N GLN A 110 14.70 -22.54 25.56
CA GLN A 110 15.63 -23.63 25.93
C GLN A 110 17.11 -23.21 26.04
N GLY A 111 17.48 -21.97 25.70
CA GLY A 111 18.86 -21.46 25.78
C GLY A 111 19.82 -21.96 24.68
N GLU A 112 19.33 -22.65 23.66
CA GLU A 112 20.11 -23.10 22.51
C GLU A 112 20.07 -22.10 21.32
N ILE A 113 20.77 -22.42 20.23
CA ILE A 113 21.11 -21.47 19.15
C ILE A 113 19.85 -20.94 18.44
N GLY A 114 19.38 -19.76 18.87
CA GLY A 114 18.32 -18.98 18.23
C GLY A 114 18.76 -18.25 16.96
N ALA A 115 17.98 -17.23 16.57
CA ALA A 115 18.27 -16.37 15.45
C ALA A 115 19.69 -15.79 15.54
N ARG A 116 20.40 -15.74 14.41
CA ARG A 116 21.80 -15.29 14.38
C ARG A 116 22.17 -14.64 13.07
N LEU A 117 23.15 -13.74 13.15
CA LEU A 117 23.82 -13.15 12.01
C LEU A 117 24.82 -14.15 11.41
N GLU A 118 24.49 -14.72 10.25
CA GLU A 118 25.38 -15.62 9.50
C GLU A 118 26.51 -14.85 8.83
N THR A 119 26.15 -13.77 8.14
CA THR A 119 27.09 -12.94 7.39
C THR A 119 26.71 -11.47 7.49
N LEU A 120 27.74 -10.62 7.60
CA LEU A 120 27.62 -9.17 7.49
C LEU A 120 28.53 -8.69 6.39
N GLU A 121 27.98 -7.89 5.48
CA GLU A 121 28.70 -7.26 4.38
C GLU A 121 28.52 -5.75 4.45
N GLN A 122 29.57 -4.98 4.16
CA GLN A 122 29.47 -3.52 3.97
C GLN A 122 29.58 -3.21 2.48
N ARG A 123 28.73 -2.30 1.99
CA ARG A 123 28.80 -1.83 0.60
C ARG A 123 30.06 -1.01 0.38
N SER A 124 30.79 -1.30 -0.69
CA SER A 124 32.02 -0.63 -1.09
C SER A 124 31.94 -0.29 -2.57
N GLY A 125 31.40 0.89 -2.88
CA GLY A 125 30.99 1.23 -4.24
C GLY A 125 29.73 0.46 -4.64
N ASN A 126 29.82 -0.32 -5.72
CA ASN A 126 28.70 -1.17 -6.18
C ASN A 126 28.77 -2.61 -5.65
N ASP A 127 29.90 -3.02 -5.08
CA ASP A 127 30.10 -4.38 -4.57
C ASP A 127 29.86 -4.48 -3.06
N TRP A 128 29.53 -5.68 -2.59
CA TRP A 128 29.41 -6.02 -1.18
C TRP A 128 30.66 -6.74 -0.70
N LYS A 129 31.18 -6.34 0.48
CA LYS A 129 32.39 -6.90 1.06
C LYS A 129 32.12 -7.48 2.43
N PHE A 130 32.29 -8.80 2.57
CA PHE A 130 32.21 -9.51 3.85
C PHE A 130 33.13 -8.88 4.91
N LEU A 131 32.56 -8.68 6.09
CA LEU A 131 33.25 -8.26 7.30
C LEU A 131 33.58 -9.47 8.17
N THR A 132 34.69 -9.40 8.90
CA THR A 132 35.08 -10.44 9.85
C THR A 132 34.23 -10.30 11.12
N LEU A 133 33.24 -11.18 11.29
CA LEU A 133 32.45 -11.23 12.51
C LEU A 133 33.33 -11.51 13.74
N PHE A 134 33.07 -10.82 14.85
CA PHE A 134 33.75 -11.08 16.11
C PHE A 134 33.48 -12.51 16.58
N LYS A 135 34.54 -13.25 16.93
CA LYS A 135 34.36 -14.46 17.74
C LYS A 135 33.93 -14.03 19.14
N SER A 136 32.89 -14.68 19.66
CA SER A 136 32.18 -14.31 20.89
C SER A 136 33.11 -13.97 22.08
N ASN A 137 32.64 -13.05 22.94
CA ASN A 137 33.26 -12.53 24.18
C ASN A 137 34.10 -11.23 24.08
N ILE A 138 33.60 -10.19 23.41
CA ILE A 138 34.09 -8.82 23.64
C ILE A 138 33.42 -8.24 24.89
N LYS A 139 34.22 -7.85 25.90
CA LYS A 139 33.77 -6.96 26.98
C LYS A 139 34.00 -5.51 26.56
N ILE A 140 32.93 -4.72 26.52
CA ILE A 140 32.98 -3.30 26.19
C ILE A 140 33.51 -2.52 27.40
N ASN A 141 34.35 -1.51 27.16
CA ASN A 141 34.89 -0.64 28.22
C ASN A 141 33.80 0.34 28.69
N GLU A 142 33.39 0.23 29.95
CA GLU A 142 32.34 1.07 30.56
C GLU A 142 32.63 2.58 30.55
N GLU A 143 33.90 2.99 30.39
CA GLU A 143 34.26 4.42 30.38
C GLU A 143 33.96 5.10 29.03
N LEU A 144 34.02 4.35 27.92
CA LEU A 144 33.49 4.83 26.63
C LEU A 144 31.95 4.99 26.69
N LEU A 145 31.28 4.11 27.44
CA LEU A 145 29.83 4.12 27.63
C LEU A 145 29.31 5.34 28.43
N LYS A 146 30.18 6.06 29.15
CA LYS A 146 29.82 7.20 30.02
C LYS A 146 29.94 8.57 29.35
N ASN A 147 30.66 8.68 28.24
CA ASN A 147 30.93 9.96 27.56
C ASN A 147 30.12 10.16 26.27
N ALA A 148 29.52 9.11 25.70
CA ALA A 148 28.39 9.26 24.78
C ALA A 148 27.13 9.69 25.57
N LEU A 149 26.23 10.44 24.92
CA LEU A 149 25.28 11.32 25.62
C LEU A 149 24.08 10.63 26.31
N LYS A 150 23.31 11.45 27.03
CA LYS A 150 22.35 11.08 28.08
C LYS A 150 21.02 10.49 27.57
N LYS A 151 21.01 9.23 27.11
CA LYS A 151 19.87 8.27 27.20
C LYS A 151 20.25 6.96 26.49
N ARG A 152 20.36 5.86 27.22
CA ARG A 152 20.46 4.51 26.65
C ARG A 152 19.34 3.68 27.27
N GLU A 153 18.43 3.17 26.44
CA GLU A 153 17.45 2.21 26.90
C GLU A 153 18.08 0.84 27.20
N LEU A 154 17.46 0.10 28.10
CA LEU A 154 17.85 -1.27 28.39
C LEU A 154 17.12 -2.19 27.42
N ILE A 155 17.87 -2.96 26.62
CA ILE A 155 17.28 -4.00 25.75
C ILE A 155 16.47 -4.96 26.65
N PRO A 156 15.17 -5.20 26.38
CA PRO A 156 14.34 -6.03 27.25
C PRO A 156 14.79 -7.48 27.33
N GLY A 157 14.74 -8.09 28.53
CA GLY A 157 14.96 -9.53 28.74
C GLY A 157 16.43 -9.96 28.76
N GLU A 158 16.67 -11.28 28.83
CA GLU A 158 18.01 -11.85 28.64
C GLU A 158 18.31 -12.01 27.15
N GLN A 159 19.38 -11.36 26.70
CA GLN A 159 19.77 -11.25 25.29
C GLN A 159 21.22 -11.72 25.13
N GLU A 160 21.56 -12.32 23.99
CA GLU A 160 22.96 -12.67 23.68
C GLU A 160 23.48 -11.97 22.43
N ILE A 161 24.71 -11.46 22.51
CA ILE A 161 25.45 -10.91 21.36
C ILE A 161 25.89 -12.09 20.50
N LYS A 162 25.10 -12.42 19.47
CA LYS A 162 25.38 -13.53 18.53
C LYS A 162 26.03 -13.08 17.21
N GLY A 163 26.28 -11.78 17.04
CA GLY A 163 27.00 -11.26 15.88
C GLY A 163 27.39 -9.80 16.03
N GLY A 164 28.39 -9.39 15.27
CA GLY A 164 28.86 -8.02 15.20
C GLY A 164 30.20 -7.91 14.49
N SER A 165 30.53 -6.71 14.04
CA SER A 165 31.84 -6.38 13.44
C SER A 165 32.17 -4.91 13.70
N GLN A 166 33.45 -4.57 13.53
CA GLN A 166 33.88 -3.18 13.44
C GLN A 166 33.69 -2.70 11.99
N ILE A 167 33.14 -1.50 11.85
CA ILE A 167 32.99 -0.79 10.59
C ILE A 167 33.65 0.58 10.70
N GLU A 168 34.02 1.12 9.55
CA GLU A 168 34.61 2.45 9.44
C GLU A 168 33.67 3.34 8.64
N ILE A 169 33.38 4.52 9.19
CA ILE A 169 32.42 5.46 8.64
C ILE A 169 33.06 6.86 8.63
N PRO A 170 33.48 7.37 7.45
CA PRO A 170 34.01 8.73 7.35
C PRO A 170 33.01 9.77 7.86
N ALA A 171 33.50 10.96 8.24
CA ALA A 171 32.66 12.06 8.73
C ALA A 171 31.49 12.33 7.76
N GLY A 172 30.26 12.31 8.30
CA GLY A 172 29.04 12.52 7.53
C GLY A 172 28.53 11.31 6.75
N GLN A 173 29.32 10.25 6.57
CA GLN A 173 28.96 9.21 5.61
C GLN A 173 28.04 8.14 6.19
N THR A 174 27.32 7.47 5.28
CA THR A 174 26.44 6.35 5.59
C THR A 174 27.10 5.04 5.17
N ALA A 175 27.28 4.13 6.12
CA ALA A 175 27.60 2.75 5.83
C ALA A 175 26.32 1.96 5.58
N TYR A 176 26.16 1.41 4.38
CA TYR A 176 25.12 0.43 4.07
C TYR A 176 25.64 -0.96 4.39
N LEU A 177 24.87 -1.72 5.16
CA LEU A 177 25.20 -3.10 5.52
C LEU A 177 24.12 -4.04 4.96
N LYS A 178 24.57 -5.17 4.42
CA LYS A 178 23.71 -6.31 4.11
C LYS A 178 23.95 -7.36 5.18
N LEU A 179 22.86 -7.82 5.76
CA LEU A 179 22.84 -8.89 6.75
C LEU A 179 22.22 -10.12 6.10
N LYS A 180 22.76 -11.29 6.40
CA LYS A 180 21.99 -12.52 6.32
C LYS A 180 21.74 -13.03 7.73
N ILE A 181 20.47 -13.01 8.14
CA ILE A 181 20.05 -13.55 9.43
C ILE A 181 19.39 -14.90 9.14
N SER A 182 19.86 -15.95 9.83
CA SER A 182 19.17 -17.24 9.83
C SER A 182 18.21 -17.29 11.01
N PHE A 183 17.00 -17.79 10.75
CA PHE A 183 15.96 -17.98 11.75
C PHE A 183 15.75 -19.50 11.93
N PRO A 184 16.26 -20.09 13.02
CA PRO A 184 15.84 -21.43 13.41
C PRO A 184 14.31 -21.50 13.52
N VAL A 185 13.74 -22.66 13.21
CA VAL A 185 12.31 -22.92 13.36
C VAL A 185 11.89 -22.58 14.80
N GLU A 186 10.76 -21.89 14.95
CA GLU A 186 10.21 -21.42 16.24
C GLU A 186 11.00 -20.29 16.93
N SER A 187 12.06 -19.73 16.33
CA SER A 187 12.71 -18.52 16.88
C SER A 187 11.88 -17.25 16.64
N ALA A 188 11.85 -16.37 17.64
CA ALA A 188 11.36 -15.00 17.46
C ALA A 188 12.27 -14.28 16.45
N GLY A 189 11.67 -13.75 15.38
CA GLY A 189 12.40 -13.03 14.34
C GLY A 189 12.67 -11.55 14.69
N GLU A 190 12.14 -11.07 15.81
CA GLU A 190 12.52 -9.78 16.41
C GLU A 190 14.00 -9.81 16.83
N PHE A 191 14.74 -8.75 16.49
CA PHE A 191 16.12 -8.56 16.96
C PHE A 191 16.44 -7.07 17.12
N TRP A 192 17.51 -6.77 17.86
CA TRP A 192 17.97 -5.42 18.10
C TRP A 192 19.35 -5.16 17.53
N ILE A 193 19.53 -3.95 17.02
CA ILE A 193 20.79 -3.46 16.44
C ILE A 193 21.28 -2.30 17.30
N GLU A 194 22.53 -2.35 17.75
CA GLU A 194 23.20 -1.25 18.43
C GLU A 194 24.50 -0.90 17.70
N ALA A 195 24.70 0.39 17.43
CA ALA A 195 25.96 0.92 16.88
C ALA A 195 26.64 1.80 17.92
N ILE A 196 27.85 1.41 18.33
CA ILE A 196 28.63 2.06 19.37
C ILE A 196 29.95 2.54 18.78
N GLY A 197 30.34 3.79 19.01
CA GLY A 197 31.66 4.24 18.57
C GLY A 197 32.13 5.54 19.19
N SER A 198 33.32 5.96 18.76
CA SER A 198 34.28 6.72 19.57
C SER A 198 33.88 8.15 19.93
N GLY A 199 33.18 8.86 19.05
CA GLY A 199 32.73 10.25 19.27
C GLY A 199 31.21 10.42 19.43
N GLY A 200 30.45 9.33 19.41
CA GLY A 200 29.05 9.28 19.90
C GLY A 200 27.96 9.88 19.01
N GLY A 201 28.24 10.27 17.76
CA GLY A 201 27.21 10.75 16.82
C GLY A 201 26.92 9.73 15.72
N TYR A 202 25.80 9.01 15.86
CA TYR A 202 25.24 8.17 14.81
C TYR A 202 23.73 8.39 14.72
N GLY A 203 23.19 8.33 13.50
CA GLY A 203 21.79 8.00 13.27
C GLY A 203 21.68 6.64 12.61
N LEU A 204 20.68 5.87 13.04
CA LEU A 204 20.34 4.55 12.50
C LEU A 204 19.02 4.66 11.77
N LEU A 205 18.90 4.06 10.58
CA LEU A 205 17.62 3.99 9.86
C LEU A 205 17.06 2.56 9.85
N ASP A 206 15.74 2.48 9.74
CA ASP A 206 14.98 1.23 9.81
C ASP A 206 15.38 0.21 8.73
N PRO A 207 15.36 -1.08 9.07
CA PRO A 207 15.64 -2.16 8.13
C PRO A 207 14.55 -2.26 7.06
N MET A 208 14.95 -2.51 5.81
CA MET A 208 13.99 -2.74 4.72
C MET A 208 14.02 -4.18 4.21
N PHE A 209 12.83 -4.70 3.90
CA PHE A 209 12.60 -6.09 3.55
C PHE A 209 12.40 -6.34 2.05
N VAL A 210 12.99 -7.42 1.54
CA VAL A 210 12.72 -7.94 0.19
C VAL A 210 12.71 -9.47 0.20
N SER A 211 11.53 -10.11 0.14
CA SER A 211 11.44 -11.56 -0.07
C SER A 211 11.65 -11.98 -1.54
N ARG A 212 12.02 -13.25 -1.72
CA ARG A 212 12.07 -13.93 -3.02
C ARG A 212 10.65 -14.27 -3.49
N GLY A 213 10.03 -13.37 -4.25
CA GLY A 213 8.71 -13.61 -4.83
C GLY A 213 8.10 -12.47 -5.66
N GLY A 214 8.56 -11.23 -5.48
CA GLY A 214 8.32 -10.14 -6.43
C GLY A 214 7.04 -9.32 -6.25
N THR A 215 6.02 -9.78 -5.51
CA THR A 215 4.77 -9.01 -5.35
C THR A 215 4.35 -8.81 -3.90
N ARG A 216 4.82 -7.70 -3.31
CA ARG A 216 4.10 -6.99 -2.24
C ARG A 216 4.59 -5.54 -2.16
N ILE A 217 3.85 -4.66 -2.82
CA ILE A 217 3.98 -3.19 -2.71
C ILE A 217 2.76 -2.68 -1.93
N GLY A 218 2.91 -1.61 -1.16
CA GLY A 218 1.87 -1.10 -0.26
C GLY A 218 0.59 -0.62 -0.97
N LYS A 219 -0.48 -1.42 -0.84
CA LYS A 219 -1.92 -1.13 -0.93
C LYS A 219 -2.41 -0.06 -1.92
N THR A 220 -3.05 -0.52 -2.99
CA THR A 220 -3.91 0.25 -3.92
C THR A 220 -5.39 0.13 -3.53
N THR A 221 -6.26 1.06 -3.95
CA THR A 221 -7.74 0.89 -3.93
C THR A 221 -8.43 1.72 -5.01
N THR A 222 -9.43 1.15 -5.69
CA THR A 222 -10.33 1.81 -6.66
C THR A 222 -11.79 1.43 -6.40
N SER A 223 -12.72 2.38 -6.34
CA SER A 223 -14.15 2.12 -6.65
C SER A 223 -14.96 3.42 -6.78
N SER A 224 -15.97 3.39 -7.64
CA SER A 224 -17.12 4.29 -7.60
C SER A 224 -18.02 3.94 -6.41
N ASP A 225 -18.27 4.88 -5.49
CA ASP A 225 -19.01 4.59 -4.25
C ASP A 225 -20.31 5.42 -4.15
N THR A 226 -21.41 4.86 -4.65
CA THR A 226 -22.75 5.24 -4.18
C THR A 226 -22.93 4.64 -2.79
N THR A 227 -22.88 5.45 -1.73
CA THR A 227 -22.91 4.98 -0.33
C THR A 227 -23.93 3.85 -0.12
N PRO A 228 -23.49 2.61 0.16
CA PRO A 228 -24.37 1.45 0.28
C PRO A 228 -25.37 1.60 1.42
N GLY A 229 -26.55 1.01 1.23
CA GLY A 229 -27.66 1.10 2.17
C GLY A 229 -27.30 0.60 3.57
N TRP A 230 -28.06 1.03 4.58
CA TRP A 230 -27.82 0.61 5.95
C TRP A 230 -28.79 -0.50 6.34
N TYR A 231 -28.31 -1.62 6.88
CA TYR A 231 -29.17 -2.73 7.29
C TYR A 231 -30.14 -2.32 8.40
N GLN A 232 -31.42 -2.63 8.20
CA GLN A 232 -32.50 -2.37 9.15
C GLN A 232 -33.39 -3.60 9.24
N ALA A 233 -33.53 -4.14 10.46
CA ALA A 233 -34.55 -5.14 10.76
C ALA A 233 -35.72 -4.45 11.50
N SER A 234 -36.94 -4.96 11.31
CA SER A 234 -38.14 -4.39 11.94
C SER A 234 -38.02 -4.38 13.47
N GLY A 235 -37.83 -3.20 14.05
CA GLY A 235 -37.63 -3.00 15.49
C GLY A 235 -36.19 -3.11 15.99
N ASN A 236 -35.24 -3.53 15.14
CA ASN A 236 -33.86 -3.82 15.51
C ASN A 236 -32.88 -3.04 14.60
N ASN A 237 -32.11 -2.12 15.20
CA ASN A 237 -31.22 -1.21 14.50
C ASN A 237 -29.77 -1.40 14.95
N TRP A 238 -28.85 -1.48 14.00
CA TRP A 238 -27.40 -1.44 14.23
C TRP A 238 -26.87 -0.03 14.07
N ASP A 239 -26.05 0.42 15.01
CA ASP A 239 -25.49 1.77 15.02
C ASP A 239 -24.08 1.85 14.42
N TYR A 240 -23.38 0.71 14.22
CA TYR A 240 -22.03 0.67 13.69
C TYR A 240 -21.86 -0.39 12.60
N ARG A 241 -20.95 -0.14 11.65
CA ARG A 241 -20.46 -1.16 10.71
C ARG A 241 -19.00 -0.94 10.33
N ARG A 242 -18.37 -1.97 9.78
CA ARG A 242 -17.07 -1.89 9.07
C ARG A 242 -17.18 -2.57 7.71
N LYS A 243 -16.63 -1.92 6.68
CA LYS A 243 -16.40 -2.54 5.36
C LYS A 243 -15.29 -3.59 5.47
N ILE A 244 -15.47 -4.74 4.84
CA ILE A 244 -14.43 -5.75 4.60
C ILE A 244 -14.32 -5.90 3.09
N THR A 245 -13.11 -5.68 2.56
CA THR A 245 -12.79 -5.77 1.13
C THR A 245 -11.85 -6.95 0.92
N ILE A 246 -12.33 -7.96 0.21
CA ILE A 246 -11.52 -9.09 -0.26
C ILE A 246 -11.00 -8.71 -1.65
N ASP A 247 -9.68 -8.53 -1.73
CA ASP A 247 -8.94 -8.13 -2.94
C ASP A 247 -9.01 -9.24 -4.00
N GLU A 248 -9.38 -8.92 -5.25
CA GLU A 248 -9.57 -9.96 -6.29
C GLU A 248 -8.32 -10.79 -6.54
N SER A 249 -7.11 -10.23 -6.33
CA SER A 249 -5.83 -10.94 -6.45
C SER A 249 -5.60 -12.01 -5.38
N LYS A 250 -6.47 -12.09 -4.36
CA LYS A 250 -6.44 -13.14 -3.32
C LYS A 250 -7.29 -14.34 -3.69
N VAL A 251 -8.20 -14.18 -4.65
CA VAL A 251 -9.07 -15.23 -5.19
C VAL A 251 -8.33 -15.92 -6.32
N SER A 252 -8.15 -17.24 -6.23
CA SER A 252 -7.45 -18.00 -7.28
C SER A 252 -8.37 -18.28 -8.46
N GLY A 253 -7.79 -18.43 -9.65
CA GLY A 253 -8.49 -18.85 -10.86
C GLY A 253 -8.89 -17.73 -11.82
N ILE A 254 -9.73 -18.08 -12.80
CA ILE A 254 -10.25 -17.19 -13.85
C ILE A 254 -11.78 -17.07 -13.84
N SER A 255 -12.44 -17.68 -12.84
CA SER A 255 -13.89 -17.65 -12.66
C SER A 255 -14.24 -17.41 -11.20
N ASN A 256 -15.27 -16.60 -10.95
CA ASN A 256 -15.78 -16.32 -9.60
C ASN A 256 -16.15 -17.62 -8.85
N LEU A 257 -15.90 -17.66 -7.54
CA LEU A 257 -16.30 -18.77 -6.67
C LEU A 257 -17.68 -18.49 -6.07
N SER A 258 -18.60 -19.44 -6.19
CA SER A 258 -20.00 -19.28 -5.73
C SER A 258 -20.22 -19.92 -4.35
N ASN A 259 -20.92 -19.21 -3.46
CA ASN A 259 -21.22 -19.62 -2.08
C ASN A 259 -19.96 -19.99 -1.27
N PHE A 260 -18.91 -19.17 -1.36
CA PHE A 260 -17.63 -19.46 -0.74
C PHE A 260 -17.63 -19.07 0.76
N PRO A 261 -17.33 -20.00 1.69
CA PRO A 261 -17.27 -19.70 3.12
C PRO A 261 -15.94 -19.02 3.47
N VAL A 262 -15.97 -17.70 3.63
CA VAL A 262 -14.80 -16.88 4.00
C VAL A 262 -14.64 -16.87 5.51
N LEU A 263 -13.46 -17.28 6.00
CA LEU A 263 -13.01 -17.06 7.37
C LEU A 263 -12.78 -15.57 7.60
N VAL A 264 -13.42 -15.01 8.63
CA VAL A 264 -13.26 -13.64 9.10
C VAL A 264 -12.74 -13.66 10.54
N SER A 265 -11.46 -13.37 10.70
CA SER A 265 -10.76 -13.16 11.98
C SER A 265 -10.41 -11.68 12.16
N LEU A 266 -10.96 -11.05 13.19
CA LEU A 266 -10.85 -9.62 13.47
C LEU A 266 -10.44 -9.41 14.94
N THR A 267 -9.74 -8.32 15.24
CA THR A 267 -9.55 -7.84 16.61
C THR A 267 -9.47 -6.32 16.58
N TYR A 268 -10.50 -5.64 17.09
CA TYR A 268 -10.58 -4.17 17.09
C TYR A 268 -11.15 -3.66 18.42
N PRO A 269 -10.64 -2.52 18.96
CA PRO A 269 -11.11 -1.97 20.23
C PRO A 269 -12.62 -1.68 20.28
N ASP A 270 -13.20 -1.25 19.16
CA ASP A 270 -14.64 -0.99 19.02
C ASP A 270 -15.50 -2.26 18.95
N LEU A 271 -14.94 -3.42 18.62
CA LEU A 271 -15.66 -4.70 18.68
C LEU A 271 -15.79 -5.23 20.11
N LYS A 272 -15.11 -4.65 21.10
CA LYS A 272 -15.37 -4.94 22.53
C LYS A 272 -16.81 -4.57 22.89
N THR A 273 -17.36 -5.16 23.95
CA THR A 273 -18.65 -4.68 24.46
C THR A 273 -18.50 -3.34 25.16
N ILE A 274 -19.62 -2.60 25.27
CA ILE A 274 -19.67 -1.31 25.98
C ILE A 274 -19.07 -1.40 27.39
N GLY A 275 -19.27 -2.53 28.09
CA GLY A 275 -18.71 -2.78 29.42
C GLY A 275 -17.18 -2.85 29.48
N PHE A 276 -16.50 -3.08 28.35
CA PHE A 276 -15.05 -3.07 28.19
C PHE A 276 -14.55 -1.92 27.29
N GLY A 277 -15.37 -0.87 27.13
CA GLY A 277 -15.01 0.36 26.42
C GLY A 277 -15.15 0.32 24.89
N GLY A 278 -15.77 -0.73 24.34
CA GLY A 278 -16.07 -0.80 22.91
C GLY A 278 -17.48 -0.34 22.55
N LYS A 279 -17.98 -0.84 21.43
CA LYS A 279 -19.24 -0.42 20.79
C LYS A 279 -20.24 -1.55 20.59
N ALA A 280 -19.85 -2.80 20.88
CA ALA A 280 -20.74 -3.94 20.84
C ALA A 280 -21.73 -3.88 22.03
N ALA A 281 -23.03 -3.93 21.75
CA ALA A 281 -24.11 -3.79 22.73
C ALA A 281 -24.33 -5.05 23.61
N SER A 282 -24.19 -6.26 23.06
CA SER A 282 -24.45 -7.52 23.75
C SER A 282 -23.83 -8.75 23.05
N GLY A 283 -22.60 -9.10 23.45
CA GLY A 283 -22.01 -10.42 23.21
C GLY A 283 -21.84 -10.79 21.72
N SER A 284 -21.82 -12.09 21.42
CA SER A 284 -21.75 -12.59 20.04
C SER A 284 -23.07 -12.49 19.28
N GLY A 285 -24.20 -12.31 19.97
CA GLY A 285 -25.53 -12.32 19.36
C GLY A 285 -25.82 -11.14 18.44
N GLU A 286 -25.11 -10.03 18.60
CA GLU A 286 -25.40 -8.78 17.89
C GLU A 286 -24.78 -8.65 16.50
N PHE A 287 -23.78 -9.45 16.12
CA PHE A 287 -23.09 -9.23 14.84
C PHE A 287 -23.99 -9.64 13.68
N VAL A 288 -23.96 -8.89 12.57
CA VAL A 288 -24.65 -9.24 11.31
C VAL A 288 -23.73 -8.94 10.13
N PHE A 289 -23.69 -9.85 9.14
CA PHE A 289 -22.94 -9.63 7.90
C PHE A 289 -23.89 -9.34 6.73
N THR A 290 -23.51 -8.42 5.85
CA THR A 290 -24.24 -8.16 4.59
C THR A 290 -23.31 -8.16 3.37
N SER A 291 -23.89 -8.31 2.19
CA SER A 291 -23.21 -8.08 0.91
C SER A 291 -22.86 -6.60 0.70
N SER A 292 -22.29 -6.29 -0.46
CA SER A 292 -21.84 -4.96 -0.89
C SER A 292 -22.94 -3.91 -0.97
N ASP A 293 -24.23 -4.29 -1.05
CA ASP A 293 -25.37 -3.37 -1.01
C ASP A 293 -25.63 -2.79 0.39
N GLY A 294 -25.01 -3.38 1.42
CA GLY A 294 -25.14 -3.01 2.82
C GLY A 294 -26.46 -3.43 3.48
N THR A 295 -27.34 -4.18 2.81
CA THR A 295 -28.68 -4.55 3.31
C THR A 295 -29.02 -6.04 3.15
N THR A 296 -28.45 -6.75 2.18
CA THR A 296 -28.68 -8.19 1.98
C THR A 296 -27.84 -8.99 2.97
N VAL A 297 -28.49 -9.60 3.96
CA VAL A 297 -27.82 -10.42 4.99
C VAL A 297 -27.21 -11.68 4.37
N LEU A 298 -25.95 -11.93 4.69
CA LEU A 298 -25.23 -13.16 4.33
C LEU A 298 -25.37 -14.20 5.45
N PRO A 299 -25.45 -15.51 5.16
CA PRO A 299 -25.31 -16.54 6.19
C PRO A 299 -23.93 -16.46 6.85
N TYR A 300 -23.90 -16.53 8.17
CA TYR A 300 -22.67 -16.52 8.96
C TYR A 300 -22.83 -17.35 10.23
N GLU A 301 -21.70 -17.82 10.73
CA GLU A 301 -21.56 -18.42 12.06
C GLU A 301 -20.38 -17.81 12.80
N ILE A 302 -20.54 -17.66 14.11
CA ILE A 302 -19.49 -17.14 14.97
C ILE A 302 -18.85 -18.33 15.66
N GLU A 303 -17.54 -18.44 15.49
CA GLU A 303 -16.75 -19.46 16.14
C GLU A 303 -16.35 -19.06 17.55
N THR A 304 -15.75 -17.86 17.67
CA THR A 304 -15.27 -17.26 18.93
C THR A 304 -15.54 -15.75 18.89
N TYR A 305 -15.97 -15.19 20.02
CA TYR A 305 -16.01 -13.74 20.21
C TYR A 305 -15.66 -13.39 21.67
N SER A 306 -14.72 -12.47 21.84
CA SER A 306 -14.27 -11.99 23.16
C SER A 306 -14.74 -10.56 23.41
N SER A 307 -15.63 -10.43 24.40
CA SER A 307 -16.20 -9.14 24.82
C SER A 307 -15.18 -8.12 25.34
N SER A 308 -14.01 -8.58 25.81
CA SER A 308 -12.99 -7.74 26.48
C SER A 308 -11.79 -7.39 25.59
N SER A 309 -11.41 -8.26 24.64
CA SER A 309 -10.38 -7.96 23.64
C SER A 309 -10.97 -7.39 22.35
N GLY A 310 -12.22 -7.71 22.01
CA GLY A 310 -12.82 -7.37 20.71
C GLY A 310 -12.37 -8.32 19.60
N GLN A 311 -11.82 -9.48 19.97
CA GLN A 311 -11.54 -10.57 19.04
C GLN A 311 -12.85 -11.19 18.54
N PHE A 312 -12.91 -11.45 17.25
CA PHE A 312 -14.01 -12.13 16.57
C PHE A 312 -13.40 -13.13 15.57
N ILE A 313 -13.90 -14.35 15.55
CA ILE A 313 -13.58 -15.39 14.56
C ILE A 313 -14.91 -16.02 14.12
N GLY A 314 -15.11 -16.15 12.81
CA GLY A 314 -16.31 -16.78 12.27
C GLY A 314 -16.28 -16.90 10.75
N TRP A 315 -17.25 -17.63 10.20
CA TRP A 315 -17.38 -17.89 8.76
C TRP A 315 -18.54 -17.12 8.17
N VAL A 316 -18.36 -16.60 6.95
CA VAL A 316 -19.39 -15.86 6.20
C VAL A 316 -19.49 -16.45 4.81
N ASN A 317 -20.68 -16.88 4.41
CA ASN A 317 -20.94 -17.34 3.05
C ASN A 317 -21.05 -16.14 2.11
N VAL A 318 -20.03 -15.97 1.27
CA VAL A 318 -19.97 -14.96 0.22
C VAL A 318 -20.53 -15.57 -1.06
N THR A 319 -21.74 -15.16 -1.43
CA THR A 319 -22.51 -15.74 -2.56
C THR A 319 -21.74 -15.75 -3.88
N THR A 320 -20.95 -14.70 -4.15
CA THR A 320 -20.04 -14.61 -5.29
C THR A 320 -18.75 -13.93 -4.85
N LEU A 321 -17.65 -14.69 -4.77
CA LEU A 321 -16.31 -14.20 -4.52
C LEU A 321 -15.61 -14.01 -5.87
N SER A 322 -15.26 -12.76 -6.22
CA SER A 322 -14.87 -12.42 -7.59
C SER A 322 -13.37 -12.38 -7.84
N VAL A 323 -12.97 -12.80 -9.05
CA VAL A 323 -11.58 -12.77 -9.56
C VAL A 323 -11.28 -11.56 -10.46
N THR A 324 -12.26 -10.67 -10.68
CA THR A 324 -12.11 -9.50 -11.56
C THR A 324 -12.42 -8.16 -10.88
N GLN A 325 -12.84 -8.18 -9.62
CA GLN A 325 -13.17 -7.00 -8.83
C GLN A 325 -13.21 -7.32 -7.32
N ASP A 326 -12.71 -6.38 -6.51
CA ASP A 326 -12.87 -6.33 -5.06
C ASP A 326 -14.26 -6.82 -4.61
N THR A 327 -14.29 -7.86 -3.77
CA THR A 327 -15.53 -8.36 -3.18
C THR A 327 -15.76 -7.69 -1.83
N ILE A 328 -16.86 -6.95 -1.71
CA ILE A 328 -17.19 -6.15 -0.52
C ILE A 328 -18.28 -6.84 0.29
N ILE A 329 -18.04 -6.98 1.60
CA ILE A 329 -19.04 -7.32 2.61
C ILE A 329 -18.97 -6.31 3.77
N TYR A 330 -20.01 -6.23 4.60
CA TYR A 330 -20.03 -5.38 5.80
C TYR A 330 -20.29 -6.22 7.05
N VAL A 331 -19.61 -5.91 8.15
CA VAL A 331 -19.95 -6.41 9.49
C VAL A 331 -20.60 -5.29 10.32
N TYR A 332 -21.80 -5.53 10.83
CA TYR A 332 -22.59 -4.63 11.66
C TYR A 332 -22.56 -5.05 13.13
N TYR A 333 -22.57 -4.06 14.05
CA TYR A 333 -22.59 -4.22 15.51
C TYR A 333 -23.11 -2.93 16.18
N GLY A 334 -23.20 -2.91 17.51
CA GLY A 334 -23.99 -1.90 18.21
C GLY A 334 -25.48 -2.07 17.93
N GLY A 335 -25.93 -3.33 17.92
CA GLY A 335 -27.34 -3.70 17.71
C GLY A 335 -28.18 -3.55 18.98
N PRO A 336 -29.47 -3.92 18.94
CA PRO A 336 -30.31 -3.97 20.12
C PRO A 336 -29.87 -5.08 21.09
N SER A 337 -29.91 -4.77 22.39
CA SER A 337 -29.38 -5.60 23.48
C SER A 337 -30.18 -6.88 23.81
N SER A 338 -31.08 -7.33 22.92
CA SER A 338 -31.97 -8.47 23.16
C SER A 338 -31.30 -9.85 23.02
N GLY A 339 -30.02 -9.89 22.59
CA GLY A 339 -29.18 -11.09 22.62
C GLY A 339 -29.58 -12.22 21.64
N ALA A 340 -30.58 -12.00 20.79
CA ALA A 340 -31.00 -12.98 19.79
C ALA A 340 -29.95 -13.08 18.66
N THR A 341 -29.36 -14.27 18.48
CA THR A 341 -28.38 -14.53 17.42
C THR A 341 -29.08 -14.56 16.05
N ASN A 342 -28.72 -13.65 15.13
CA ASN A 342 -29.17 -13.70 13.73
C ASN A 342 -28.32 -14.65 12.85
N GLN A 343 -27.55 -15.55 13.46
CA GLN A 343 -26.68 -16.51 12.77
C GLN A 343 -27.51 -17.53 11.98
N ASN A 344 -27.05 -17.84 10.77
CA ASN A 344 -27.57 -18.93 9.95
C ASN A 344 -26.42 -19.92 9.69
N LYS A 345 -26.02 -20.64 10.74
CA LYS A 345 -24.81 -21.47 10.75
C LYS A 345 -24.81 -22.52 9.64
N THR A 346 -25.87 -23.32 9.59
CA THR A 346 -26.07 -24.35 8.57
C THR A 346 -26.22 -23.79 7.15
N GLY A 347 -26.46 -22.48 6.99
CA GLY A 347 -26.49 -21.79 5.69
C GLY A 347 -25.15 -21.21 5.25
N VAL A 348 -24.12 -21.23 6.12
CA VAL A 348 -22.73 -20.92 5.72
C VAL A 348 -22.25 -21.95 4.71
N TRP A 349 -22.56 -23.21 4.97
CA TRP A 349 -22.13 -24.37 4.22
C TRP A 349 -23.14 -24.69 3.13
N ASP A 350 -22.72 -24.68 1.87
CA ASP A 350 -23.60 -25.09 0.77
C ASP A 350 -24.05 -26.56 0.92
N SER A 351 -25.15 -26.93 0.25
CA SER A 351 -25.78 -28.25 0.41
C SER A 351 -24.92 -29.44 -0.06
N ASN A 352 -23.75 -29.19 -0.69
CA ASN A 352 -22.80 -30.24 -1.03
C ASN A 352 -21.87 -30.56 0.14
N TYR A 353 -21.72 -29.70 1.15
CA TYR A 353 -21.02 -30.05 2.39
C TYR A 353 -21.87 -31.05 3.18
N LYS A 354 -21.25 -32.18 3.55
CA LYS A 354 -21.87 -33.31 4.28
C LYS A 354 -21.39 -33.42 5.72
N GLY A 355 -20.28 -32.78 6.04
CA GLY A 355 -19.87 -32.53 7.41
C GLY A 355 -18.78 -31.46 7.46
N VAL A 356 -18.87 -30.59 8.45
CA VAL A 356 -17.87 -29.56 8.75
C VAL A 356 -17.67 -29.52 10.26
N TRP A 357 -16.49 -29.91 10.73
CA TRP A 357 -16.15 -29.99 12.14
C TRP A 357 -14.96 -29.06 12.44
N HIS A 358 -15.20 -28.03 13.24
CA HIS A 358 -14.16 -27.07 13.66
C HIS A 358 -13.23 -27.60 14.75
N LEU A 359 -13.57 -28.73 15.40
CA LEU A 359 -12.75 -29.38 16.43
C LEU A 359 -12.34 -28.47 17.61
N LYS A 360 -13.13 -27.43 17.88
CA LYS A 360 -12.94 -26.45 18.95
C LYS A 360 -13.65 -26.80 20.27
N GLU A 361 -14.45 -27.86 20.27
CA GLU A 361 -15.17 -28.31 21.45
C GLU A 361 -14.23 -29.02 22.43
N ASP A 362 -14.43 -28.78 23.74
CA ASP A 362 -13.71 -29.46 24.81
C ASP A 362 -14.18 -30.93 24.93
N PRO A 363 -13.33 -31.94 24.68
CA PRO A 363 -13.73 -33.34 24.72
C PRO A 363 -13.98 -33.86 26.16
N ALA A 364 -13.46 -33.20 27.20
CA ALA A 364 -13.80 -33.56 28.58
C ALA A 364 -15.24 -33.20 28.97
N VAL A 365 -15.98 -32.43 28.15
CA VAL A 365 -17.43 -32.23 28.32
C VAL A 365 -18.17 -33.48 27.85
N ALA A 366 -17.95 -34.56 28.59
CA ALA A 366 -18.25 -35.93 28.20
C ALA A 366 -19.70 -36.13 27.73
N GLY A 367 -19.86 -36.58 26.49
CA GLY A 367 -21.14 -36.96 25.94
C GLY A 367 -21.05 -37.42 24.48
N THR A 368 -21.87 -38.41 24.12
CA THR A 368 -22.08 -38.79 22.72
C THR A 368 -22.42 -37.54 21.91
N ASN A 369 -21.82 -37.41 20.73
CA ASN A 369 -21.99 -36.28 19.81
C ASN A 369 -21.43 -34.95 20.37
N GLY A 370 -20.38 -34.97 21.19
CA GLY A 370 -19.69 -33.80 21.74
C GLY A 370 -19.17 -32.83 20.66
N ILE A 371 -18.46 -33.37 19.66
CA ILE A 371 -17.81 -32.63 18.57
C ILE A 371 -18.84 -32.26 17.50
N LYS A 372 -18.98 -30.97 17.17
CA LYS A 372 -20.13 -30.48 16.39
C LYS A 372 -19.88 -30.43 14.88
N ASP A 373 -20.92 -30.81 14.14
CA ASP A 373 -21.04 -30.60 12.69
C ASP A 373 -21.84 -29.31 12.47
N SER A 374 -21.26 -28.36 11.74
CA SER A 374 -21.89 -27.07 11.41
C SER A 374 -22.83 -27.14 10.20
N THR A 375 -22.86 -28.26 9.46
CA THR A 375 -23.81 -28.46 8.35
C THR A 375 -25.22 -28.81 8.85
N SER A 376 -26.22 -28.68 7.97
CA SER A 376 -27.60 -29.10 8.27
C SER A 376 -27.80 -30.62 8.42
N ASN A 377 -26.77 -31.44 8.15
CA ASN A 377 -26.83 -32.89 8.31
C ASN A 377 -26.73 -33.32 9.79
N GLY A 378 -26.04 -32.54 10.62
CA GLY A 378 -25.93 -32.79 12.06
C GLY A 378 -25.13 -34.06 12.40
N ASN A 379 -24.16 -34.42 11.56
CA ASN A 379 -23.28 -35.58 11.70
C ASN A 379 -22.23 -35.38 12.81
N HIS A 380 -22.68 -35.14 14.04
CA HIS A 380 -21.82 -34.86 15.18
C HIS A 380 -20.91 -36.05 15.53
N GLY A 381 -19.69 -35.74 15.98
CA GLY A 381 -18.69 -36.72 16.37
C GLY A 381 -18.64 -36.94 17.89
N THR A 382 -18.18 -38.12 18.28
CA THR A 382 -17.88 -38.50 19.67
C THR A 382 -16.38 -38.77 19.78
N ASP A 383 -15.74 -38.10 20.72
CA ASP A 383 -14.38 -38.33 21.19
C ASP A 383 -14.22 -39.73 21.84
N ASN A 384 -13.02 -40.29 21.72
CA ASN A 384 -12.62 -41.62 22.21
C ASN A 384 -11.10 -41.59 22.46
N GLY A 385 -10.57 -42.51 23.28
CA GLY A 385 -9.13 -42.61 23.60
C GLY A 385 -8.74 -42.20 25.01
N SER A 386 -9.73 -41.75 25.80
CA SER A 386 -9.53 -41.10 27.11
C SER A 386 -9.14 -39.61 27.02
N MET A 387 -9.37 -38.98 25.86
CA MET A 387 -9.24 -37.54 25.64
C MET A 387 -9.85 -36.71 26.79
N ASP A 388 -9.15 -35.65 27.19
CA ASP A 388 -9.58 -34.71 28.21
C ASP A 388 -9.40 -33.23 27.78
N ALA A 389 -9.66 -32.29 28.70
CA ALA A 389 -9.69 -30.86 28.39
C ALA A 389 -8.32 -30.32 27.91
N ASN A 390 -7.22 -31.04 28.12
CA ASN A 390 -5.91 -30.68 27.62
C ASN A 390 -5.74 -30.97 26.13
N ASP A 391 -6.56 -31.84 25.54
CA ASP A 391 -6.53 -32.15 24.10
C ASP A 391 -7.26 -31.08 23.28
N GLN A 392 -8.09 -30.25 23.91
CA GLN A 392 -8.56 -29.00 23.30
C GLN A 392 -7.39 -27.98 23.28
N VAL A 393 -6.71 -27.90 22.15
CA VAL A 393 -5.51 -27.06 21.95
C VAL A 393 -5.77 -25.94 20.94
N ALA A 394 -4.83 -25.00 20.81
CA ALA A 394 -4.93 -23.93 19.81
C ALA A 394 -4.88 -24.53 18.39
N GLY A 395 -5.87 -24.21 17.55
CA GLY A 395 -5.94 -24.61 16.15
C GLY A 395 -5.10 -23.76 15.21
N GLN A 396 -5.21 -24.06 13.92
CA GLN A 396 -4.77 -23.16 12.85
C GLN A 396 -5.66 -21.90 12.80
N MET A 397 -6.93 -22.03 13.16
CA MET A 397 -7.92 -20.93 13.08
C MET A 397 -8.45 -20.49 14.45
N ASN A 398 -8.77 -21.45 15.32
CA ASN A 398 -9.38 -21.20 16.62
C ASN A 398 -8.95 -22.27 17.65
N GLY A 399 -9.77 -23.30 17.86
CA GLY A 399 -9.42 -24.49 18.63
C GLY A 399 -9.18 -25.68 17.70
N SER A 400 -8.46 -26.69 18.17
CA SER A 400 -8.29 -27.98 17.50
C SER A 400 -8.21 -29.10 18.54
N LEU A 401 -8.18 -30.35 18.09
CA LEU A 401 -7.94 -31.51 18.94
C LEU A 401 -6.53 -32.08 18.73
N ASP A 402 -5.83 -32.34 19.82
CA ASP A 402 -4.64 -33.18 19.86
C ASP A 402 -5.04 -34.67 19.84
N PHE A 403 -4.21 -35.50 19.22
CA PHE A 403 -4.38 -36.95 19.16
C PHE A 403 -3.03 -37.59 19.50
N ASP A 404 -3.00 -38.43 20.54
CA ASP A 404 -1.76 -39.01 21.07
C ASP A 404 -1.06 -40.01 20.12
N GLY A 405 -1.81 -40.57 19.16
CA GLY A 405 -1.35 -41.58 18.21
C GLY A 405 -1.37 -43.02 18.75
N SER A 406 -2.02 -43.25 19.89
CA SER A 406 -2.29 -44.58 20.44
C SER A 406 -3.76 -44.94 20.24
N ASP A 407 -4.68 -44.23 20.91
CA ASP A 407 -6.11 -44.55 20.90
C ASP A 407 -7.07 -43.35 20.83
N ASP A 408 -6.57 -42.11 20.75
CA ASP A 408 -7.41 -40.92 20.54
C ASP A 408 -8.08 -40.88 19.16
N TYR A 409 -9.40 -40.75 19.09
CA TYR A 409 -10.10 -40.49 17.82
C TYR A 409 -11.48 -39.85 18.00
N VAL A 410 -11.87 -39.03 17.04
CA VAL A 410 -13.27 -38.62 16.87
C VAL A 410 -13.96 -39.64 15.95
N ARG A 411 -15.13 -40.13 16.35
CA ARG A 411 -15.99 -41.04 15.59
C ARG A 411 -17.36 -40.40 15.35
N VAL A 412 -17.74 -40.32 14.08
CA VAL A 412 -19.06 -39.91 13.61
C VAL A 412 -19.79 -41.17 13.13
N GLU A 413 -20.96 -41.47 13.70
CA GLU A 413 -21.74 -42.67 13.35
C GLU A 413 -22.18 -42.67 11.88
N ASP A 414 -22.50 -43.85 11.36
CA ASP A 414 -22.94 -44.01 9.97
C ASP A 414 -24.22 -43.21 9.68
N SER A 415 -24.25 -42.57 8.51
CA SER A 415 -25.27 -41.59 8.12
C SER A 415 -25.36 -41.56 6.61
N SER A 416 -26.57 -41.66 6.05
CA SER A 416 -26.79 -41.68 4.59
C SER A 416 -26.34 -40.40 3.88
N SER A 417 -26.11 -39.30 4.62
CA SER A 417 -25.52 -38.07 4.09
C SER A 417 -24.00 -38.17 3.85
N LEU A 418 -23.33 -39.13 4.49
CA LEU A 418 -21.92 -39.49 4.36
C LEU A 418 -21.71 -40.75 3.51
N ASN A 419 -22.73 -41.16 2.75
CA ASN A 419 -22.67 -42.28 1.81
C ASN A 419 -22.46 -41.71 0.40
N PHE A 420 -21.29 -41.96 -0.18
CA PHE A 420 -20.81 -41.30 -1.40
C PHE A 420 -20.94 -42.17 -2.66
N GLN A 421 -21.80 -43.20 -2.65
CA GLN A 421 -22.01 -44.04 -3.83
C GLN A 421 -22.33 -43.17 -5.06
N ASN A 422 -21.60 -43.40 -6.15
CA ASN A 422 -21.77 -42.68 -7.41
C ASN A 422 -21.73 -41.14 -7.30
N SER A 423 -21.09 -40.62 -6.25
CA SER A 423 -20.89 -39.21 -6.01
C SER A 423 -19.41 -38.87 -6.06
N SER A 424 -19.06 -37.74 -6.65
CA SER A 424 -17.73 -37.16 -6.47
C SER A 424 -17.53 -36.75 -5.01
N VAL A 425 -16.28 -36.68 -4.55
CA VAL A 425 -15.96 -36.38 -3.14
C VAL A 425 -14.84 -35.35 -3.05
N SER A 426 -14.94 -34.45 -2.09
CA SER A 426 -13.85 -33.59 -1.62
C SER A 426 -13.70 -33.72 -0.11
N ILE A 427 -12.46 -33.83 0.36
CA ILE A 427 -12.11 -33.94 1.78
C ILE A 427 -10.97 -32.97 2.08
N GLY A 428 -11.14 -32.08 3.06
CA GLY A 428 -10.13 -31.13 3.51
C GLY A 428 -9.96 -31.15 5.02
N MET A 429 -8.76 -30.85 5.51
CA MET A 429 -8.46 -30.61 6.93
C MET A 429 -7.09 -29.95 7.09
N TRP A 430 -6.88 -29.30 8.24
CA TRP A 430 -5.55 -28.90 8.70
C TRP A 430 -4.97 -29.96 9.62
N ILE A 431 -3.67 -30.23 9.48
CA ILE A 431 -2.96 -31.24 10.27
C ILE A 431 -1.63 -30.65 10.76
N TYR A 432 -1.36 -30.78 12.06
CA TYR A 432 -0.04 -30.61 12.65
C TYR A 432 0.51 -32.00 12.99
N TRP A 433 1.37 -32.56 12.14
CA TRP A 433 1.88 -33.93 12.31
C TRP A 433 3.27 -33.96 12.94
N GLY A 434 3.47 -34.79 13.97
CA GLY A 434 4.78 -34.96 14.62
C GLY A 434 5.79 -35.78 13.82
N GLY A 435 5.36 -36.51 12.78
CA GLY A 435 6.24 -37.38 11.98
C GLY A 435 6.71 -38.66 12.69
N THR A 436 6.22 -38.95 13.89
CA THR A 436 6.64 -40.07 14.75
C THR A 436 5.69 -41.27 14.70
N VAL A 437 4.41 -41.05 14.42
CA VAL A 437 3.36 -42.08 14.35
C VAL A 437 2.67 -42.04 13.00
N SER A 438 2.59 -43.19 12.32
CA SER A 438 1.78 -43.37 11.11
C SER A 438 0.33 -43.60 11.50
N GLY A 439 -0.61 -42.92 10.85
CA GLY A 439 -2.04 -43.06 11.16
C GLY A 439 -2.93 -42.53 10.05
N ARG A 440 -4.21 -42.91 10.09
CA ARG A 440 -5.22 -42.33 9.20
C ARG A 440 -5.71 -41.03 9.82
N THR A 441 -5.72 -39.97 9.04
CA THR A 441 -6.22 -38.64 9.45
C THR A 441 -7.73 -38.58 9.34
N ILE A 442 -8.29 -39.34 8.38
CA ILE A 442 -9.72 -39.59 8.24
C ILE A 442 -9.94 -40.91 7.50
N ALA A 443 -10.98 -41.66 7.87
CA ALA A 443 -11.45 -42.84 7.13
C ALA A 443 -12.94 -43.08 7.34
N LYS A 444 -13.66 -43.52 6.30
CA LYS A 444 -15.01 -44.12 6.42
C LYS A 444 -14.90 -45.62 6.21
N ALA A 445 -15.34 -46.45 7.16
CA ALA A 445 -15.43 -47.91 6.95
C ALA A 445 -16.35 -48.63 7.95
N ASN A 446 -16.75 -49.85 7.60
CA ASN A 446 -17.34 -50.80 8.54
C ASN A 446 -16.28 -51.34 9.53
N SER A 447 -16.62 -51.40 10.82
CA SER A 447 -15.86 -52.21 11.79
C SER A 447 -16.17 -53.70 11.58
N GLY A 448 -15.12 -54.53 11.42
CA GLY A 448 -15.24 -55.98 11.64
C GLY A 448 -15.04 -56.95 10.46
N GLY A 449 -14.38 -56.56 9.36
CA GLY A 449 -14.08 -57.50 8.26
C GLY A 449 -12.78 -57.24 7.50
N SER A 450 -11.94 -58.28 7.37
CA SER A 450 -10.74 -58.27 6.51
C SER A 450 -11.11 -58.66 5.07
N PRO A 451 -10.52 -58.04 4.02
CA PRO A 451 -9.49 -57.00 4.08
C PRO A 451 -10.09 -55.60 4.35
N TYR A 452 -9.48 -54.89 5.31
CA TYR A 452 -9.99 -53.65 5.91
C TYR A 452 -9.87 -52.41 4.99
N HIS A 453 -10.63 -52.44 3.91
CA HIS A 453 -10.74 -51.36 2.94
C HIS A 453 -12.11 -50.71 3.09
N GLY A 454 -12.13 -49.57 3.76
CA GLY A 454 -13.29 -48.67 3.79
C GLY A 454 -13.44 -47.86 2.51
N ASP A 455 -14.51 -47.09 2.40
CA ASP A 455 -14.90 -46.34 1.19
C ASP A 455 -13.86 -45.29 0.81
N PHE A 456 -13.24 -44.67 1.80
CA PHE A 456 -12.03 -43.87 1.63
C PHE A 456 -11.20 -43.79 2.89
N PHE A 457 -9.92 -43.42 2.72
CA PHE A 457 -9.11 -42.86 3.79
C PHE A 457 -8.06 -41.88 3.27
N MET A 458 -7.62 -40.98 4.16
CA MET A 458 -6.37 -40.25 4.02
C MET A 458 -5.45 -40.65 5.18
N LYS A 459 -4.15 -40.78 4.94
CA LYS A 459 -3.17 -41.19 5.95
C LYS A 459 -1.84 -40.46 5.80
N LEU A 460 -1.08 -40.45 6.89
CA LEU A 460 0.33 -40.06 6.92
C LEU A 460 1.18 -41.24 7.36
N ASP A 461 2.31 -41.45 6.69
CA ASP A 461 3.17 -42.62 6.88
C ASP A 461 4.63 -42.20 7.16
N THR A 462 5.15 -42.57 8.33
CA THR A 462 6.52 -42.23 8.77
C THR A 462 7.61 -42.88 7.94
N SER A 463 7.30 -44.00 7.25
CA SER A 463 8.29 -44.73 6.44
C SER A 463 8.75 -43.97 5.20
N ASN A 464 7.93 -43.05 4.70
CA ASN A 464 8.20 -42.26 3.49
C ASN A 464 7.88 -40.76 3.65
N GLN A 465 7.35 -40.35 4.81
CA GLN A 465 6.89 -38.99 5.12
C GLN A 465 5.86 -38.46 4.10
N LYS A 466 5.03 -39.33 3.52
CA LYS A 466 4.04 -38.95 2.50
C LYS A 466 2.64 -38.87 3.08
N LEU A 467 1.88 -37.91 2.55
CA LEU A 467 0.43 -37.94 2.60
C LEU A 467 -0.04 -38.88 1.49
N SER A 468 -0.98 -39.78 1.79
CA SER A 468 -1.65 -40.55 0.75
C SER A 468 -3.15 -40.60 0.98
N VAL A 469 -3.88 -40.71 -0.13
CA VAL A 469 -5.33 -40.89 -0.13
C VAL A 469 -5.70 -42.14 -0.91
N ARG A 470 -6.75 -42.81 -0.47
CA ARG A 470 -7.39 -43.90 -1.21
C ARG A 470 -8.89 -43.67 -1.23
N PHE A 471 -9.45 -43.73 -2.43
CA PHE A 471 -10.89 -43.86 -2.66
C PHE A 471 -11.12 -45.29 -3.16
N LYS A 472 -11.94 -46.06 -2.44
CA LYS A 472 -12.13 -47.48 -2.72
C LYS A 472 -13.26 -47.68 -3.73
N THR A 473 -12.86 -48.19 -4.88
CA THR A 473 -13.76 -48.57 -5.96
C THR A 473 -14.13 -50.06 -5.84
N ASN A 474 -15.17 -50.52 -6.55
CA ASN A 474 -15.76 -51.85 -6.34
C ASN A 474 -14.95 -53.08 -6.83
N ASP A 475 -13.65 -52.96 -7.13
CA ASP A 475 -12.82 -54.08 -7.58
C ASP A 475 -12.66 -55.19 -6.51
N SER A 476 -12.89 -56.42 -6.93
CA SER A 476 -12.65 -57.64 -6.16
C SER A 476 -11.17 -58.09 -6.17
N SER A 477 -10.35 -57.53 -7.07
CA SER A 477 -8.91 -57.72 -7.11
C SER A 477 -8.20 -56.75 -6.15
N GLN A 478 -7.60 -57.27 -5.08
CA GLN A 478 -6.83 -56.47 -4.11
C GLN A 478 -5.55 -55.85 -4.70
N THR A 479 -5.27 -56.11 -5.98
CA THR A 479 -4.02 -55.79 -6.69
C THR A 479 -4.03 -54.46 -7.44
N GLN A 480 -5.19 -53.81 -7.63
CA GLN A 480 -5.32 -52.63 -8.52
C GLN A 480 -5.86 -51.35 -7.85
N ASN A 481 -5.88 -51.28 -6.53
CA ASN A 481 -6.28 -50.04 -5.82
C ASN A 481 -5.08 -49.42 -5.07
N PRO A 482 -4.11 -48.80 -5.80
CA PRO A 482 -3.00 -48.09 -5.21
C PRO A 482 -3.49 -46.83 -4.48
N GLU A 483 -2.73 -46.39 -3.48
CA GLU A 483 -2.96 -45.10 -2.86
C GLU A 483 -2.36 -44.01 -3.77
N VAL A 484 -3.04 -42.88 -3.91
CA VAL A 484 -2.47 -41.70 -4.53
C VAL A 484 -1.58 -41.02 -3.49
N VAL A 485 -0.25 -41.14 -3.69
CA VAL A 485 0.79 -40.70 -2.74
C VAL A 485 1.38 -39.37 -3.17
N SER A 486 1.55 -38.43 -2.23
CA SER A 486 2.13 -37.11 -2.52
C SER A 486 3.56 -37.18 -3.06
N SER A 487 3.83 -36.44 -4.15
CA SER A 487 5.20 -36.32 -4.69
C SER A 487 6.16 -35.63 -3.71
N ILE A 488 5.68 -34.66 -2.94
CA ILE A 488 6.42 -33.99 -1.86
C ILE A 488 6.26 -34.71 -0.52
N ASN A 489 7.13 -34.42 0.45
CA ASN A 489 6.95 -34.89 1.82
C ASN A 489 5.92 -33.99 2.53
N PHE A 490 5.11 -34.58 3.41
CA PHE A 490 4.18 -33.80 4.21
C PHE A 490 4.93 -33.02 5.31
N PRO A 491 4.57 -31.75 5.57
CA PRO A 491 5.20 -30.97 6.64
C PRO A 491 5.07 -31.65 8.00
N ILE A 492 6.15 -31.62 8.78
CA ILE A 492 6.18 -32.05 10.18
C ILE A 492 6.38 -30.83 11.09
N ASN A 493 5.87 -30.93 12.31
CA ASN A 493 5.93 -29.90 13.36
C ASN A 493 5.45 -28.51 12.91
N LYS A 494 4.46 -28.49 12.00
CA LYS A 494 3.75 -27.28 11.56
C LYS A 494 2.38 -27.65 11.00
N TRP A 495 1.43 -26.73 11.10
CA TRP A 495 0.13 -26.86 10.43
C TRP A 495 0.31 -26.90 8.91
N ALA A 496 -0.36 -27.85 8.26
CA ALA A 496 -0.44 -27.96 6.82
C ALA A 496 -1.84 -28.39 6.38
N HIS A 497 -2.34 -27.79 5.30
CA HIS A 497 -3.66 -28.10 4.75
C HIS A 497 -3.56 -29.32 3.84
N ALA A 498 -4.22 -30.41 4.22
CA ALA A 498 -4.33 -31.64 3.44
C ALA A 498 -5.71 -31.68 2.78
N PHE A 499 -5.75 -31.79 1.44
CA PHE A 499 -7.02 -31.81 0.71
C PHE A 499 -6.97 -32.86 -0.40
N ALA A 500 -8.03 -33.65 -0.57
CA ALA A 500 -8.15 -34.61 -1.66
C ALA A 500 -9.50 -34.47 -2.37
N THR A 501 -9.51 -34.75 -3.67
CA THR A 501 -10.74 -34.86 -4.46
C THR A 501 -10.76 -36.16 -5.25
N PHE A 502 -11.97 -36.69 -5.45
CA PHE A 502 -12.26 -37.79 -6.36
C PHE A 502 -13.39 -37.35 -7.30
N ASN A 503 -13.13 -37.39 -8.60
CA ASN A 503 -14.11 -37.07 -9.64
C ASN A 503 -14.64 -38.34 -10.30
N THR A 504 -15.93 -38.63 -10.11
CA THR A 504 -16.65 -39.76 -10.73
C THR A 504 -16.84 -39.62 -12.23
N ASP A 505 -16.77 -38.41 -12.78
CA ASP A 505 -16.97 -38.18 -14.22
C ASP A 505 -15.68 -38.45 -15.03
N THR A 506 -14.52 -38.45 -14.36
CA THR A 506 -13.20 -38.58 -14.99
C THR A 506 -12.32 -39.68 -14.38
N ASP A 507 -12.83 -40.45 -13.41
CA ASP A 507 -12.09 -41.42 -12.58
C ASP A 507 -10.77 -40.86 -12.00
N THR A 508 -10.73 -39.55 -11.72
CA THR A 508 -9.49 -38.87 -11.30
C THR A 508 -9.48 -38.62 -9.80
N THR A 509 -8.45 -39.11 -9.12
CA THR A 509 -8.11 -38.71 -7.75
C THR A 509 -7.01 -37.64 -7.78
N ARG A 510 -7.20 -36.56 -7.01
CA ARG A 510 -6.19 -35.52 -6.81
C ARG A 510 -5.90 -35.34 -5.33
N LEU A 511 -4.62 -35.12 -5.01
CA LEU A 511 -4.15 -34.81 -3.67
C LEU A 511 -3.43 -33.46 -3.68
N TYR A 512 -3.77 -32.61 -2.73
CA TYR A 512 -3.23 -31.27 -2.57
C TYR A 512 -2.60 -31.12 -1.17
N THR A 513 -1.55 -30.32 -1.09
CA THR A 513 -0.97 -29.85 0.17
C THR A 513 -0.76 -28.36 0.08
N ASN A 514 -1.26 -27.60 1.06
CA ASN A 514 -1.18 -26.13 1.09
C ASN A 514 -1.75 -25.45 -0.18
N GLY A 515 -2.82 -26.04 -0.72
CA GLY A 515 -3.50 -25.64 -1.96
C GLY A 515 -2.72 -25.91 -3.24
N ILE A 516 -1.59 -26.62 -3.19
CA ILE A 516 -0.79 -27.01 -4.37
C ILE A 516 -1.10 -28.48 -4.69
N LEU A 517 -1.33 -28.81 -5.96
CA LEU A 517 -1.49 -30.19 -6.41
C LEU A 517 -0.17 -30.95 -6.22
N VAL A 518 -0.17 -32.01 -5.41
CA VAL A 518 1.01 -32.82 -5.08
C VAL A 518 0.95 -34.23 -5.66
N ALA A 519 -0.21 -34.71 -6.04
CA ALA A 519 -0.38 -35.93 -6.84
C ALA A 519 -1.71 -35.92 -7.59
N GLU A 520 -1.73 -36.56 -8.75
CA GLU A 520 -2.92 -36.84 -9.56
C GLU A 520 -2.77 -38.26 -10.09
N ASP A 521 -3.84 -39.04 -10.05
CA ASP A 521 -3.92 -40.33 -10.72
C ASP A 521 -5.29 -40.50 -11.37
N THR A 522 -5.33 -41.16 -12.51
CA THR A 522 -6.54 -41.47 -13.28
C THR A 522 -6.54 -42.96 -13.59
N VAL A 523 -7.18 -43.72 -12.71
CA VAL A 523 -7.30 -45.17 -12.86
C VAL A 523 -8.72 -45.46 -13.32
N SER A 524 -8.87 -45.85 -14.59
CA SER A 524 -10.15 -46.29 -15.13
C SER A 524 -10.60 -47.59 -14.43
N ILE A 525 -11.32 -47.48 -13.30
CA ILE A 525 -12.72 -47.89 -13.15
C ILE A 525 -13.22 -48.04 -11.69
N TYR A 526 -14.55 -47.84 -11.57
CA TYR A 526 -15.53 -48.42 -10.63
C TYR A 526 -16.13 -47.48 -9.57
N GLU A 527 -17.43 -47.67 -9.32
CA GLU A 527 -18.22 -46.92 -8.34
C GLU A 527 -17.57 -46.92 -6.95
N LEU A 528 -17.61 -45.78 -6.24
CA LEU A 528 -17.35 -45.75 -4.80
C LEU A 528 -18.29 -46.76 -4.12
N LEU A 529 -17.71 -47.64 -3.31
CA LEU A 529 -18.50 -48.54 -2.49
C LEU A 529 -19.27 -47.74 -1.44
N ASP A 530 -20.49 -48.19 -1.14
CA ASP A 530 -21.25 -47.73 0.01
C ASP A 530 -21.11 -48.76 1.14
N THR A 531 -20.18 -48.52 2.07
CA THR A 531 -20.19 -49.24 3.35
C THR A 531 -20.97 -48.42 4.36
N THR A 532 -21.85 -49.11 5.10
CA THR A 532 -22.64 -48.59 6.24
C THR A 532 -21.73 -48.30 7.46
N GLY A 533 -20.70 -47.49 7.21
CA GLY A 533 -19.50 -47.36 7.99
C GLY A 533 -19.39 -45.99 8.63
N PHE A 534 -18.92 -45.97 9.88
CA PHE A 534 -18.64 -44.74 10.60
C PHE A 534 -17.42 -44.04 9.99
N LEU A 535 -17.39 -42.71 10.15
CA LEU A 535 -16.27 -41.86 9.80
C LEU A 535 -15.44 -41.63 11.07
N CYS A 536 -14.11 -41.77 11.01
CA CYS A 536 -13.24 -41.42 12.15
C CYS A 536 -11.90 -40.82 11.73
N THR A 537 -11.25 -40.13 12.67
CA THR A 537 -9.82 -39.71 12.58
C THR A 537 -8.86 -40.87 12.89
N CYS A 538 -9.18 -42.08 12.39
CA CYS A 538 -8.58 -43.33 12.84
C CYS A 538 -8.53 -44.39 11.73
N ASN A 539 -7.76 -45.46 11.95
CA ASN A 539 -8.02 -46.73 11.28
C ASN A 539 -9.17 -47.45 12.01
N PRO A 540 -10.34 -47.69 11.37
CA PRO A 540 -11.51 -48.33 11.98
C PRO A 540 -11.35 -49.85 12.23
N SER A 541 -10.11 -50.32 12.36
CA SER A 541 -9.75 -51.65 12.86
C SER A 541 -9.86 -51.74 14.38
N PHE A 542 -9.66 -52.93 14.95
CA PHE A 542 -9.53 -53.11 16.40
C PHE A 542 -8.16 -53.74 16.74
N PRO A 543 -7.30 -53.10 17.55
CA PRO A 543 -7.45 -51.73 18.05
C PRO A 543 -7.49 -50.70 16.91
N PRO A 544 -8.08 -49.51 17.16
CA PRO A 544 -7.96 -48.40 16.23
C PRO A 544 -6.48 -48.00 16.08
N GLN A 545 -6.12 -47.40 14.95
CA GLN A 545 -4.79 -46.80 14.77
C GLN A 545 -4.97 -45.33 14.42
N SER A 546 -4.75 -44.48 15.40
CA SER A 546 -4.88 -43.03 15.26
C SER A 546 -3.59 -42.40 14.77
N ILE A 547 -3.67 -41.18 14.24
CA ILE A 547 -2.48 -40.38 13.96
C ILE A 547 -2.01 -39.67 15.23
N GLY A 548 -0.69 -39.58 15.42
CA GLY A 548 -0.10 -38.73 16.47
C GLY A 548 0.11 -37.31 15.95
N GLY A 549 -0.65 -36.34 16.47
CA GLY A 549 -0.64 -34.94 16.03
C GLY A 549 -2.00 -34.26 16.20
N LYS A 550 -2.13 -33.01 15.75
CA LYS A 550 -3.35 -32.21 15.90
C LYS A 550 -4.11 -32.13 14.58
N ILE A 551 -5.44 -32.13 14.63
CA ILE A 551 -6.30 -31.93 13.45
C ILE A 551 -7.27 -30.78 13.73
N ASP A 552 -7.47 -29.93 12.74
CA ASP A 552 -8.37 -28.78 12.75
C ASP A 552 -9.20 -28.77 11.45
N GLU A 553 -10.42 -28.22 11.52
CA GLU A 553 -11.22 -27.84 10.34
C GLU A 553 -11.47 -28.95 9.29
N ILE A 554 -11.99 -30.09 9.74
CA ILE A 554 -12.35 -31.21 8.87
C ILE A 554 -13.60 -30.86 8.05
N ARG A 555 -13.50 -31.01 6.73
CA ARG A 555 -14.56 -30.73 5.75
C ARG A 555 -14.74 -31.93 4.82
N VAL A 556 -15.98 -32.36 4.62
CA VAL A 556 -16.35 -33.40 3.65
C VAL A 556 -17.49 -32.90 2.76
N SER A 557 -17.35 -33.07 1.45
CA SER A 557 -18.32 -32.59 0.45
C SER A 557 -18.54 -33.61 -0.67
N ASN A 558 -19.78 -33.76 -1.15
CA ASN A 558 -20.16 -34.70 -2.23
C ASN A 558 -20.04 -34.09 -3.65
N THR A 559 -19.13 -33.13 -3.83
CA THR A 559 -18.79 -32.55 -5.14
C THR A 559 -17.29 -32.27 -5.19
N VAL A 560 -16.73 -32.15 -6.40
CA VAL A 560 -15.33 -31.77 -6.61
C VAL A 560 -15.18 -30.26 -6.39
N ARG A 561 -14.42 -29.86 -5.36
CA ARG A 561 -13.93 -28.48 -5.24
C ARG A 561 -12.79 -28.27 -6.24
N SER A 562 -12.81 -27.15 -6.96
CA SER A 562 -11.78 -26.85 -7.97
C SER A 562 -10.42 -26.57 -7.33
N ALA A 563 -9.33 -26.69 -8.10
CA ALA A 563 -8.00 -26.31 -7.62
C ALA A 563 -7.97 -24.85 -7.12
N ASP A 564 -8.70 -23.97 -7.79
CA ASP A 564 -8.88 -22.56 -7.44
C ASP A 564 -9.62 -22.38 -6.10
N TRP A 565 -10.67 -23.17 -5.85
CA TRP A 565 -11.35 -23.20 -4.55
C TRP A 565 -10.38 -23.62 -3.46
N ILE A 566 -9.69 -24.74 -3.64
CA ILE A 566 -8.78 -25.33 -2.63
C ILE A 566 -7.61 -24.38 -2.34
N LYS A 567 -7.12 -23.67 -3.36
CA LYS A 567 -6.05 -22.67 -3.17
C LYS A 567 -6.54 -21.43 -2.42
N THR A 568 -7.72 -20.94 -2.76
CA THR A 568 -8.35 -19.78 -2.10
C THR A 568 -8.73 -20.09 -0.64
N GLU A 569 -9.21 -21.31 -0.38
CA GLU A 569 -9.52 -21.82 0.97
C GLU A 569 -8.25 -21.86 1.82
N TYR A 570 -7.16 -22.44 1.29
CA TYR A 570 -5.86 -22.41 1.96
C TYR A 570 -5.36 -21.00 2.26
N THR A 571 -5.40 -20.06 1.30
CA THR A 571 -4.85 -18.70 1.53
C THR A 571 -5.68 -17.89 2.51
N ASN A 572 -7.01 -18.04 2.49
CA ASN A 572 -7.90 -17.43 3.47
C ASN A 572 -7.68 -17.97 4.89
N GLN A 573 -7.46 -19.28 5.01
CA GLN A 573 -7.32 -19.97 6.30
C GLN A 573 -5.92 -19.86 6.92
N PHE A 574 -4.86 -19.86 6.10
CA PHE A 574 -3.49 -19.83 6.59
C PHE A 574 -3.15 -18.52 7.32
N LYS A 575 -3.59 -17.38 6.76
CA LYS A 575 -3.41 -16.03 7.32
C LYS A 575 -4.61 -15.13 6.98
N PRO A 576 -5.78 -15.28 7.65
CA PRO A 576 -7.01 -14.53 7.32
C PRO A 576 -6.83 -13.00 7.33
N SER A 577 -6.00 -12.47 8.24
CA SER A 577 -5.67 -11.04 8.30
C SER A 577 -4.92 -10.49 7.08
N LEU A 578 -4.43 -11.36 6.18
CA LEU A 578 -3.80 -10.99 4.91
C LEU A 578 -4.69 -11.24 3.69
N PHE A 579 -5.86 -11.87 3.89
CA PHE A 579 -6.80 -12.23 2.82
C PHE A 579 -7.79 -11.09 2.48
N TYR A 580 -8.11 -10.23 3.44
CA TYR A 580 -8.97 -9.06 3.25
C TYR A 580 -8.44 -7.82 3.97
N ALA A 581 -8.86 -6.65 3.50
CA ALA A 581 -8.65 -5.38 4.18
C ALA A 581 -9.92 -4.94 4.93
N VAL A 582 -9.77 -4.47 6.16
CA VAL A 582 -10.87 -3.91 6.96
C VAL A 582 -10.85 -2.38 6.86
N GLY A 583 -12.01 -1.81 6.55
CA GLY A 583 -12.23 -0.37 6.48
C GLY A 583 -12.37 0.29 7.86
N GLY A 584 -12.44 1.62 7.87
CA GLY A 584 -12.72 2.41 9.08
C GLY A 584 -14.08 2.08 9.70
N LEU A 585 -14.25 2.49 10.96
CA LEU A 585 -15.55 2.48 11.63
C LEU A 585 -16.53 3.42 10.92
N GLU A 586 -17.66 2.90 10.47
CA GLU A 586 -18.81 3.67 10.02
C GLU A 586 -19.87 3.71 11.13
N SER A 587 -20.55 4.84 11.30
CA SER A 587 -21.58 5.04 12.33
C SER A 587 -22.90 5.51 11.71
N ARG A 588 -24.01 4.96 12.18
CA ARG A 588 -25.36 5.33 11.74
C ARG A 588 -25.71 6.73 12.23
N ILE A 589 -26.19 7.57 11.31
CA ILE A 589 -26.77 8.87 11.68
C ILE A 589 -28.23 8.66 12.09
N SER A 590 -28.49 8.52 13.39
CA SER A 590 -29.84 8.43 13.94
C SER A 590 -30.49 9.81 14.01
N SER A 591 -31.54 10.05 13.22
CA SER A 591 -32.20 11.34 13.05
C SER A 591 -33.29 11.65 14.09
N THR A 592 -33.14 11.18 15.34
CA THR A 592 -34.10 11.44 16.42
C THR A 592 -33.45 11.57 17.81
N THR A 593 -33.33 12.81 18.33
CA THR A 593 -33.93 13.27 19.60
C THR A 593 -33.35 14.62 20.04
N ARG A 594 -34.23 15.57 20.34
CA ARG A 594 -33.93 16.92 20.83
C ARG A 594 -34.07 16.97 22.36
N ILE A 595 -32.99 17.21 23.10
CA ILE A 595 -33.01 17.80 24.46
C ILE A 595 -31.82 18.76 24.58
N GLY A 596 -32.06 19.98 25.09
CA GLY A 596 -31.01 20.99 25.27
C GLY A 596 -30.34 20.92 26.65
N ARG A 597 -29.11 21.44 26.76
CA ARG A 597 -28.45 21.71 28.04
C ARG A 597 -27.63 23.00 28.00
N THR A 598 -27.70 23.75 29.10
CA THR A 598 -27.20 25.13 29.24
C THR A 598 -25.67 25.23 29.21
N THR A 599 -25.18 26.39 28.78
CA THR A 599 -23.79 26.79 28.59
C THR A 599 -23.00 27.06 29.87
N THR A 600 -21.74 26.62 29.90
CA THR A 600 -20.60 27.37 30.49
C THR A 600 -19.32 27.05 29.71
N SER A 601 -18.73 28.08 29.08
CA SER A 601 -17.43 28.22 28.37
C SER A 601 -16.43 27.05 28.35
N SER A 602 -15.69 26.78 27.27
CA SER A 602 -15.41 27.61 26.09
C SER A 602 -15.34 26.79 24.79
N ASP A 603 -16.22 27.07 23.84
CA ASP A 603 -16.20 26.50 22.49
C ASP A 603 -15.81 27.61 21.49
N THR A 604 -14.56 27.61 21.02
CA THR A 604 -14.05 28.58 20.04
C THR A 604 -14.39 28.14 18.63
N THR A 605 -15.67 28.21 18.27
CA THR A 605 -16.12 28.00 16.88
C THR A 605 -15.61 29.15 16.00
N PRO A 606 -14.86 28.90 14.90
CA PRO A 606 -14.33 29.97 14.05
C PRO A 606 -15.42 30.84 13.43
N GLY A 607 -15.16 32.15 13.31
CA GLY A 607 -16.10 33.17 12.87
C GLY A 607 -16.66 32.90 11.47
N TRP A 608 -17.83 33.45 11.14
CA TRP A 608 -18.49 33.22 9.85
C TRP A 608 -18.23 34.38 8.89
N TYR A 609 -17.74 34.09 7.68
CA TYR A 609 -17.45 35.11 6.67
C TYR A 609 -18.67 35.99 6.39
N GLN A 610 -18.51 37.30 6.60
CA GLN A 610 -19.48 38.33 6.23
C GLN A 610 -18.82 39.25 5.20
N ALA A 611 -19.30 39.25 3.96
CA ALA A 611 -19.09 40.36 3.06
C ALA A 611 -20.17 41.43 3.33
N SER A 612 -19.84 42.71 3.23
CA SER A 612 -20.74 43.82 3.56
C SER A 612 -22.09 43.73 2.80
N GLY A 613 -23.14 43.29 3.50
CA GLY A 613 -24.50 43.10 2.94
C GLY A 613 -24.83 41.69 2.44
N ASN A 614 -23.88 40.75 2.45
CA ASN A 614 -24.00 39.44 1.80
C ASN A 614 -23.84 38.29 2.80
N ASN A 615 -24.92 37.52 3.00
CA ASN A 615 -24.94 36.36 3.89
C ASN A 615 -24.65 35.06 3.14
N TRP A 616 -23.71 34.26 3.65
CA TRP A 616 -23.46 32.88 3.21
C TRP A 616 -24.20 31.90 4.11
N ASP A 617 -25.00 31.01 3.52
CA ASP A 617 -25.79 30.04 4.28
C ASP A 617 -25.01 28.80 4.71
N TYR A 618 -23.98 28.40 3.95
CA TYR A 618 -23.24 27.16 4.18
C TYR A 618 -21.72 27.34 4.11
N ARG A 619 -21.00 26.48 4.83
CA ARG A 619 -19.54 26.28 4.65
C ARG A 619 -19.12 24.84 4.90
N LYS A 620 -17.96 24.45 4.36
CA LYS A 620 -17.22 23.22 4.73
C LYS A 620 -15.79 23.58 5.12
N LYS A 621 -15.26 22.90 6.14
CA LYS A 621 -13.82 22.93 6.48
C LYS A 621 -13.06 22.11 5.44
N ILE A 622 -11.91 22.59 5.00
CA ILE A 622 -10.92 21.84 4.24
C ILE A 622 -9.64 21.77 5.09
N THR A 623 -9.07 20.59 5.26
CA THR A 623 -7.84 20.37 6.03
C THR A 623 -6.79 19.73 5.12
N VAL A 624 -5.67 20.40 4.90
CA VAL A 624 -4.48 19.79 4.30
C VAL A 624 -3.62 19.25 5.43
N ASP A 625 -3.36 17.95 5.41
CA ASP A 625 -2.42 17.29 6.31
C ASP A 625 -1.00 17.79 6.01
N LYS A 626 -0.29 18.25 7.05
CA LYS A 626 1.08 18.77 6.90
C LYS A 626 2.04 17.81 6.19
N ASN A 627 1.83 16.50 6.32
CA ASN A 627 2.66 15.45 5.71
C ASN A 627 2.44 15.33 4.19
N LYS A 628 1.50 16.09 3.61
CA LYS A 628 1.32 16.24 2.15
C LYS A 628 2.15 17.39 1.57
N VAL A 629 2.69 18.27 2.42
CA VAL A 629 3.53 19.40 2.03
C VAL A 629 4.98 18.92 2.01
N SER A 630 5.64 19.00 0.86
CA SER A 630 7.05 18.58 0.74
C SER A 630 7.97 19.67 1.30
N GLY A 631 9.11 19.26 1.84
CA GLY A 631 10.18 20.14 2.30
C GLY A 631 10.27 20.34 3.81
N ALA A 632 11.22 21.18 4.22
CA ALA A 632 11.48 21.52 5.62
C ALA A 632 10.95 22.92 6.01
N SER A 633 10.38 23.66 5.07
CA SER A 633 9.85 25.01 5.26
C SER A 633 8.42 25.12 4.70
N ASN A 634 7.59 25.93 5.33
CA ASN A 634 6.26 26.25 4.80
C ASN A 634 6.38 26.85 3.38
N LEU A 635 5.43 26.54 2.50
CA LEU A 635 5.31 27.18 1.19
C LEU A 635 4.41 28.41 1.31
N SER A 636 4.91 29.58 0.91
CA SER A 636 4.16 30.85 0.96
C SER A 636 3.38 31.07 -0.34
N ASN A 637 2.18 31.63 -0.23
CA ASN A 637 1.32 32.00 -1.37
C ASN A 637 1.13 30.86 -2.38
N PHE A 638 0.89 29.65 -1.89
CA PHE A 638 0.85 28.44 -2.71
C PHE A 638 -0.52 28.30 -3.40
N PRO A 639 -0.58 28.15 -4.75
CA PRO A 639 -1.83 27.95 -5.47
C PRO A 639 -2.32 26.51 -5.32
N LEU A 640 -3.16 26.28 -4.32
CA LEU A 640 -3.73 24.97 -3.99
C LEU A 640 -4.91 24.63 -4.90
N LEU A 641 -4.82 23.54 -5.67
CA LEU A 641 -5.95 23.00 -6.42
C LEU A 641 -6.92 22.25 -5.50
N ILE A 642 -8.16 22.72 -5.45
CA ILE A 642 -9.33 22.04 -4.88
C ILE A 642 -10.19 21.50 -6.03
N SER A 643 -10.27 20.18 -6.17
CA SER A 643 -11.08 19.45 -7.15
C SER A 643 -12.00 18.45 -6.45
N ARG A 644 -13.32 18.66 -6.53
CA ARG A 644 -14.31 17.83 -5.84
C ARG A 644 -15.68 17.87 -6.50
N THR A 645 -16.31 16.71 -6.64
CA THR A 645 -17.76 16.58 -6.85
C THR A 645 -18.46 16.42 -5.51
N ASP A 646 -19.32 17.36 -5.13
CA ASP A 646 -20.06 17.34 -3.88
C ASP A 646 -21.55 17.63 -4.11
N PRO A 647 -22.50 16.79 -3.66
CA PRO A 647 -23.93 17.06 -3.82
C PRO A 647 -24.37 18.39 -3.22
N ASP A 648 -23.69 18.88 -2.17
CA ASP A 648 -24.00 20.19 -1.59
C ASP A 648 -23.67 21.35 -2.53
N PHE A 649 -22.71 21.15 -3.43
CA PHE A 649 -22.26 22.12 -4.43
C PHE A 649 -23.10 22.11 -5.71
N LYS A 650 -24.12 21.26 -5.82
CA LYS A 650 -25.08 21.37 -6.93
C LYS A 650 -25.83 22.70 -6.86
N HIS A 651 -26.23 23.20 -8.02
CA HIS A 651 -27.15 24.32 -8.08
C HIS A 651 -28.51 23.92 -7.47
N THR A 652 -29.22 24.88 -6.88
CA THR A 652 -30.51 24.67 -6.20
C THR A 652 -31.56 23.96 -7.08
N SER A 653 -31.56 24.19 -8.39
CA SER A 653 -32.44 23.48 -9.34
C SER A 653 -32.18 21.97 -9.47
N PHE A 654 -31.02 21.49 -9.01
CA PHE A 654 -30.62 20.08 -8.99
C PHE A 654 -30.53 19.52 -7.56
N GLY A 655 -31.13 20.19 -6.58
CA GLY A 655 -31.24 19.74 -5.19
C GLY A 655 -30.01 20.02 -4.31
N GLY A 656 -29.03 20.81 -4.79
CA GLY A 656 -27.93 21.30 -3.95
C GLY A 656 -28.23 22.67 -3.33
N ASN A 657 -27.18 23.35 -2.87
CA ASN A 657 -27.29 24.59 -2.10
C ASN A 657 -26.67 25.81 -2.79
N VAL A 658 -26.14 25.66 -4.01
CA VAL A 658 -25.51 26.75 -4.75
C VAL A 658 -26.60 27.51 -5.52
N ALA A 659 -26.77 28.80 -5.24
CA ALA A 659 -27.69 29.71 -5.91
C ALA A 659 -27.19 30.16 -7.30
N SER A 660 -25.90 30.00 -7.61
CA SER A 660 -25.34 30.31 -8.93
C SER A 660 -25.21 29.09 -9.84
N SER A 661 -25.68 29.21 -11.09
CA SER A 661 -25.57 28.15 -12.10
C SER A 661 -24.21 28.13 -12.82
N SER A 662 -23.45 29.23 -12.76
CA SER A 662 -22.13 29.40 -13.39
C SER A 662 -20.98 29.65 -12.41
N ALA A 663 -21.26 29.76 -11.10
CA ALA A 663 -20.30 30.05 -10.03
C ALA A 663 -19.42 31.32 -10.23
N GLY A 664 -19.81 32.23 -11.13
CA GLY A 664 -19.01 33.41 -11.45
C GLY A 664 -18.03 33.25 -12.62
N ILE A 665 -18.08 32.13 -13.37
CA ILE A 665 -17.19 31.86 -14.52
C ILE A 665 -17.62 32.67 -15.75
N THR A 666 -18.90 32.60 -16.15
CA THR A 666 -19.44 33.21 -17.39
C THR A 666 -20.40 34.39 -17.16
N GLY A 667 -20.42 34.93 -15.95
CA GLY A 667 -21.31 36.02 -15.55
C GLY A 667 -21.29 36.28 -14.04
N GLY A 668 -22.02 37.29 -13.56
CA GLY A 668 -22.06 37.65 -12.14
C GLY A 668 -22.70 36.59 -11.22
N GLY A 669 -22.57 36.80 -9.90
CA GLY A 669 -23.07 35.87 -8.88
C GLY A 669 -22.07 34.76 -8.55
N GLY A 670 -20.88 35.13 -8.05
CA GLY A 670 -19.90 34.14 -7.57
C GLY A 670 -20.37 33.49 -6.27
N ASP A 671 -20.46 32.17 -6.23
CA ASP A 671 -21.09 31.42 -5.13
C ASP A 671 -20.16 30.38 -4.48
N PHE A 672 -18.86 30.58 -4.66
CA PHE A 672 -17.85 30.02 -3.78
C PHE A 672 -16.98 31.17 -3.26
N VAL A 673 -16.62 31.10 -1.98
CA VAL A 673 -15.57 31.93 -1.37
C VAL A 673 -14.73 31.04 -0.47
N PHE A 674 -13.42 31.14 -0.59
CA PHE A 674 -12.49 30.48 0.31
C PHE A 674 -12.02 31.45 1.40
N THR A 675 -11.79 30.94 2.62
CA THR A 675 -11.21 31.71 3.73
C THR A 675 -10.13 30.93 4.46
N SER A 676 -9.26 31.65 5.18
CA SER A 676 -8.31 31.07 6.12
C SER A 676 -8.99 30.32 7.28
N SER A 677 -8.18 29.70 8.15
CA SER A 677 -8.59 28.97 9.36
C SER A 677 -9.46 29.77 10.34
N ASP A 678 -9.39 31.09 10.32
CA ASP A 678 -10.25 31.99 11.13
C ASP A 678 -11.73 31.95 10.71
N GLY A 679 -12.01 31.49 9.48
CA GLY A 679 -13.32 31.51 8.87
C GLY A 679 -13.76 32.87 8.32
N THR A 680 -12.91 33.90 8.39
CA THR A 680 -13.28 35.30 8.07
C THR A 680 -12.34 36.02 7.11
N THR A 681 -11.07 35.62 7.02
CA THR A 681 -10.10 36.20 6.10
C THR A 681 -10.25 35.52 4.74
N LYS A 682 -10.85 36.22 3.77
CA LYS A 682 -11.02 35.74 2.39
C LYS A 682 -9.66 35.46 1.75
N LEU A 683 -9.58 34.35 1.01
CA LEU A 683 -8.45 33.97 0.17
C LEU A 683 -8.75 34.26 -1.30
N ASP A 684 -7.70 34.60 -2.04
CA ASP A 684 -7.79 34.77 -3.48
C ASP A 684 -7.97 33.39 -4.14
N HIS A 685 -8.85 33.36 -5.13
CA HIS A 685 -9.22 32.12 -5.81
C HIS A 685 -9.70 32.35 -7.23
N GLU A 686 -9.51 31.32 -8.05
CA GLU A 686 -9.92 31.20 -9.43
C GLU A 686 -10.76 29.92 -9.56
N ILE A 687 -11.92 30.02 -10.19
CA ILE A 687 -12.74 28.84 -10.50
C ILE A 687 -12.56 28.55 -11.98
N GLU A 688 -12.02 27.38 -12.24
CA GLU A 688 -11.65 26.91 -13.57
C GLU A 688 -12.80 26.12 -14.20
N LYS A 689 -13.39 25.19 -13.43
CA LYS A 689 -14.55 24.39 -13.84
C LYS A 689 -15.58 24.30 -12.73
N TYR A 690 -16.85 24.51 -13.09
CA TYR A 690 -17.99 24.23 -12.23
C TYR A 690 -19.14 23.61 -13.04
N ALA A 691 -19.64 22.46 -12.61
CA ALA A 691 -20.79 21.81 -13.24
C ALA A 691 -21.98 21.77 -12.28
N SER A 692 -22.95 22.66 -12.51
CA SER A 692 -24.08 22.91 -11.62
C SER A 692 -25.04 21.73 -11.40
N SER A 693 -25.07 20.74 -12.29
CA SER A 693 -25.91 19.53 -12.16
C SER A 693 -25.28 18.41 -11.33
N SER A 694 -23.95 18.28 -11.36
CA SER A 694 -23.19 17.28 -10.60
C SER A 694 -22.68 17.82 -9.26
N GLY A 695 -22.40 19.12 -9.17
CA GLY A 695 -21.70 19.73 -8.04
C GLY A 695 -20.18 19.54 -8.11
N GLU A 696 -19.66 19.28 -9.32
CA GLU A 696 -18.22 19.27 -9.61
C GLU A 696 -17.66 20.70 -9.57
N LEU A 697 -16.60 20.91 -8.81
CA LEU A 697 -15.87 22.18 -8.66
C LEU A 697 -14.37 21.92 -8.79
N TRP A 698 -13.71 22.69 -9.64
CA TRP A 698 -12.25 22.83 -9.74
C TRP A 698 -11.90 24.30 -9.50
N ALA A 699 -11.15 24.57 -8.44
CA ALA A 699 -10.75 25.91 -8.06
C ALA A 699 -9.30 25.94 -7.56
N TRP A 700 -8.55 26.93 -8.02
CA TRP A 700 -7.24 27.29 -7.49
C TRP A 700 -7.43 28.30 -6.37
N VAL A 701 -6.79 28.07 -5.22
CA VAL A 701 -6.90 28.91 -4.03
C VAL A 701 -5.51 29.28 -3.57
N GLU A 702 -5.20 30.57 -3.48
CA GLU A 702 -3.95 31.03 -2.89
C GLU A 702 -3.99 30.79 -1.38
N VAL A 703 -3.05 29.98 -0.90
CA VAL A 703 -2.89 29.64 0.50
C VAL A 703 -1.63 30.37 0.99
N PRO A 704 -1.77 31.46 1.78
CA PRO A 704 -0.64 32.31 2.17
C PRO A 704 0.47 31.56 2.93
N THR A 705 0.15 30.45 3.59
CA THR A 705 1.11 29.55 4.23
C THR A 705 0.58 28.12 4.25
N LEU A 706 1.10 27.30 3.35
CA LEU A 706 0.90 25.85 3.37
C LEU A 706 1.98 25.23 4.27
N SER A 707 1.58 24.65 5.41
CA SER A 707 2.52 24.38 6.51
C SER A 707 3.02 22.95 6.60
N VAL A 708 4.32 22.81 6.86
CA VAL A 708 5.00 21.53 7.17
C VAL A 708 4.97 21.20 8.67
N ALA A 709 4.58 22.15 9.53
CA ALA A 709 4.62 22.00 11.00
C ALA A 709 3.29 21.51 11.59
N GLN A 710 2.17 21.98 11.03
CA GLN A 710 0.79 21.73 11.48
C GLN A 710 -0.16 21.72 10.28
N ASP A 711 -1.32 21.07 10.40
CA ASP A 711 -2.30 21.00 9.31
C ASP A 711 -2.78 22.41 8.90
N THR A 712 -2.77 22.69 7.60
CA THR A 712 -3.35 23.93 7.07
C THR A 712 -4.87 23.79 6.95
N ILE A 713 -5.59 24.69 7.61
CA ILE A 713 -7.05 24.74 7.60
C ILE A 713 -7.52 25.93 6.77
N ILE A 714 -8.42 25.68 5.82
CA ILE A 714 -9.20 26.70 5.11
C ILE A 714 -10.69 26.32 5.16
N TYR A 715 -11.58 27.23 4.78
CA TYR A 715 -13.00 26.96 4.60
C TYR A 715 -13.44 27.33 3.19
N VAL A 716 -14.44 26.62 2.65
CA VAL A 716 -15.19 27.03 1.47
C VAL A 716 -16.64 27.34 1.85
N TYR A 717 -17.09 28.53 1.51
CA TYR A 717 -18.45 29.04 1.68
C TYR A 717 -19.23 28.94 0.37
N TYR A 718 -20.52 28.67 0.46
CA TYR A 718 -21.44 28.50 -0.67
C TYR A 718 -22.89 28.69 -0.23
N GLY A 719 -23.80 28.90 -1.19
CA GLY A 719 -25.14 29.39 -0.89
C GLY A 719 -25.10 30.83 -0.38
N GLY A 720 -24.26 31.65 -1.01
CA GLY A 720 -24.25 33.10 -0.88
C GLY A 720 -25.31 33.76 -1.77
N PRO A 721 -25.40 35.10 -1.75
CA PRO A 721 -26.44 35.81 -2.49
C PRO A 721 -26.20 35.76 -4.00
N SER A 722 -27.27 35.51 -4.75
CA SER A 722 -27.29 35.39 -6.21
C SER A 722 -27.13 36.72 -6.97
N SER A 723 -27.02 37.85 -6.28
CA SER A 723 -26.89 39.19 -6.88
C SER A 723 -25.49 39.79 -6.64
N GLY A 724 -24.68 39.92 -7.69
CA GLY A 724 -23.41 40.65 -7.59
C GLY A 724 -22.41 40.35 -8.70
N ALA A 725 -21.20 40.90 -8.54
CA ALA A 725 -20.03 40.56 -9.35
C ALA A 725 -19.52 39.13 -9.05
N THR A 726 -18.44 38.71 -9.73
CA THR A 726 -17.72 37.49 -9.32
C THR A 726 -17.06 37.69 -7.95
N ASN A 727 -16.96 36.62 -7.17
CA ASN A 727 -16.23 36.60 -5.91
C ASN A 727 -14.76 36.17 -6.07
N GLN A 728 -14.35 35.77 -7.27
CA GLN A 728 -12.99 35.37 -7.60
C GLN A 728 -12.03 36.56 -7.62
N ASN A 729 -10.74 36.27 -7.45
CA ASN A 729 -9.63 37.18 -7.74
C ASN A 729 -8.55 36.39 -8.49
N LYS A 730 -8.84 36.05 -9.76
CA LYS A 730 -8.01 35.17 -10.59
C LYS A 730 -6.53 35.59 -10.59
N THR A 731 -6.29 36.88 -10.82
CA THR A 731 -4.95 37.46 -10.88
C THR A 731 -4.22 37.49 -9.53
N GLY A 732 -4.93 37.35 -8.41
CA GLY A 732 -4.34 37.27 -7.06
C GLY A 732 -3.95 35.84 -6.66
N VAL A 733 -4.44 34.82 -7.37
CA VAL A 733 -4.05 33.41 -7.10
C VAL A 733 -2.58 33.15 -7.38
N TRP A 734 -2.07 33.84 -8.40
CA TRP A 734 -0.75 33.64 -8.98
C TRP A 734 0.18 34.74 -8.47
N ASP A 735 1.22 34.38 -7.72
CA ASP A 735 2.18 35.36 -7.22
C ASP A 735 2.87 36.14 -8.36
N SER A 736 3.45 37.30 -8.02
CA SER A 736 4.06 38.21 -9.00
C SER A 736 5.25 37.64 -9.79
N ASN A 737 5.76 36.46 -9.41
CA ASN A 737 6.83 35.80 -10.14
C ASN A 737 6.28 35.01 -11.34
N TYR A 738 4.97 34.73 -11.45
CA TYR A 738 4.41 34.09 -12.64
C TYR A 738 4.46 35.02 -13.87
N GLN A 739 5.07 34.54 -14.95
CA GLN A 739 5.21 35.20 -16.25
C GLN A 739 4.27 34.64 -17.33
N GLY A 740 3.47 33.64 -16.98
CA GLY A 740 2.38 33.11 -17.79
C GLY A 740 1.64 32.03 -17.00
N VAL A 741 0.31 32.00 -17.04
CA VAL A 741 -0.51 30.91 -16.49
C VAL A 741 -1.68 30.66 -17.44
N TRP A 742 -1.61 29.58 -18.21
CA TRP A 742 -2.66 29.16 -19.14
C TRP A 742 -3.20 27.80 -18.69
N HIS A 743 -4.45 27.78 -18.23
CA HIS A 743 -5.14 26.54 -17.88
C HIS A 743 -5.41 25.65 -19.11
N LEU A 744 -5.40 26.23 -20.32
CA LEU A 744 -5.65 25.50 -21.57
C LEU A 744 -7.04 24.81 -21.62
N SER A 745 -7.97 25.32 -20.81
CA SER A 745 -9.29 24.73 -20.57
C SER A 745 -10.37 25.19 -21.57
N GLU A 746 -10.01 26.10 -22.49
CA GLU A 746 -10.93 26.64 -23.49
C GLU A 746 -11.38 25.58 -24.48
N ARG A 747 -12.64 25.71 -24.92
CA ARG A 747 -13.17 24.93 -26.04
C ARG A 747 -12.86 25.66 -27.35
N VAL A 748 -12.30 24.93 -28.29
CA VAL A 748 -11.97 25.40 -29.64
C VAL A 748 -12.67 24.50 -30.66
N THR A 749 -12.39 24.72 -31.94
CA THR A 749 -12.84 23.83 -33.02
C THR A 749 -11.74 23.71 -34.06
N ASP A 750 -11.46 22.46 -34.40
CA ASP A 750 -10.45 21.97 -35.34
C ASP A 750 -10.47 22.63 -36.75
N GLU A 751 -9.30 22.60 -37.41
CA GLU A 751 -8.91 22.97 -38.79
C GLU A 751 -9.37 24.33 -39.38
N THR A 752 -10.26 25.10 -38.75
CA THR A 752 -10.81 26.35 -39.36
C THR A 752 -11.12 27.49 -38.40
N GLY A 753 -10.98 27.30 -37.08
CA GLY A 753 -11.33 28.29 -36.06
C GLY A 753 -10.24 29.29 -35.69
N THR A 754 -10.62 30.43 -35.09
CA THR A 754 -9.71 31.31 -34.35
C THR A 754 -10.15 31.44 -32.89
N GLY A 755 -9.50 30.67 -32.03
CA GLY A 755 -9.64 30.72 -30.57
C GLY A 755 -8.62 31.62 -29.87
N ILE A 756 -8.87 31.89 -28.59
CA ILE A 756 -7.96 32.60 -27.69
C ILE A 756 -7.81 31.76 -26.42
N HIS A 757 -6.57 31.44 -26.06
CA HIS A 757 -6.21 30.81 -24.79
C HIS A 757 -5.77 31.89 -23.80
N TYR A 758 -6.44 31.97 -22.66
CA TYR A 758 -6.32 33.09 -21.74
C TYR A 758 -5.21 32.88 -20.71
N ASP A 759 -4.47 33.94 -20.43
CA ASP A 759 -3.49 34.00 -19.34
C ASP A 759 -4.16 34.57 -18.07
N SER A 760 -4.12 33.83 -16.95
CA SER A 760 -4.81 34.18 -15.70
C SER A 760 -4.19 35.34 -14.91
N ARG A 761 -3.12 35.97 -15.42
CA ARG A 761 -2.39 37.07 -14.76
C ARG A 761 -2.95 38.45 -15.06
N SER A 762 -2.53 39.44 -14.27
CA SER A 762 -2.94 40.85 -14.40
C SER A 762 -2.44 41.58 -15.66
N SER A 763 -1.47 41.01 -16.37
CA SER A 763 -0.93 41.55 -17.64
C SER A 763 -0.84 40.38 -18.63
N PRO A 764 -2.00 39.95 -19.16
CA PRO A 764 -2.12 38.66 -19.82
C PRO A 764 -1.44 38.63 -21.19
N VAL A 765 -0.68 37.57 -21.44
CA VAL A 765 -0.13 37.22 -22.75
C VAL A 765 -1.00 36.11 -23.32
N ASN A 766 -2.17 36.46 -23.86
CA ASN A 766 -3.08 35.46 -24.43
C ASN A 766 -2.48 34.82 -25.69
N GLY A 767 -2.70 33.52 -25.87
CA GLY A 767 -2.30 32.78 -27.07
C GLY A 767 -3.41 32.74 -28.11
N ASN A 768 -3.06 32.91 -29.38
CA ASN A 768 -3.97 32.65 -30.50
C ASN A 768 -3.92 31.16 -30.86
N GLN A 769 -5.08 30.52 -30.99
CA GLN A 769 -5.20 29.15 -31.50
C GLN A 769 -4.73 29.09 -32.97
N VAL A 770 -3.95 28.07 -33.34
CA VAL A 770 -3.65 27.71 -34.73
C VAL A 770 -3.88 26.21 -34.88
N ASN A 771 -5.04 25.86 -35.46
CA ASN A 771 -5.51 24.51 -35.79
C ASN A 771 -5.75 23.53 -34.63
N ASN A 772 -5.04 23.65 -33.49
CA ASN A 772 -5.20 22.79 -32.30
C ASN A 772 -6.66 22.63 -31.82
N ASP A 773 -7.01 21.46 -31.29
CA ASP A 773 -8.36 21.12 -30.76
C ASP A 773 -8.34 20.89 -29.22
N ASP A 774 -9.47 20.55 -28.57
CA ASP A 774 -9.54 20.37 -27.10
C ASP A 774 -10.07 19.00 -26.60
N ILE A 775 -9.40 18.45 -25.59
CA ILE A 775 -9.68 17.14 -24.98
C ILE A 775 -9.88 17.25 -23.45
N ASP A 776 -10.35 16.19 -22.80
CA ASP A 776 -10.33 16.10 -21.32
C ASP A 776 -8.87 16.05 -20.83
N GLY A 777 -8.51 16.97 -19.94
CA GLY A 777 -7.15 17.16 -19.46
C GLY A 777 -6.81 16.30 -18.25
N LYS A 778 -5.61 16.51 -17.70
CA LYS A 778 -5.28 16.06 -16.35
C LYS A 778 -6.04 16.88 -15.30
N ILE A 779 -6.21 18.18 -15.58
CA ILE A 779 -7.05 19.14 -14.86
C ILE A 779 -8.03 19.70 -15.90
N ALA A 780 -9.32 19.78 -15.56
CA ALA A 780 -10.43 20.14 -16.45
C ALA A 780 -10.35 19.70 -17.93
N ARG A 781 -9.73 20.50 -18.82
CA ARG A 781 -9.55 20.27 -20.26
C ARG A 781 -8.13 20.68 -20.68
N ALA A 782 -7.64 20.03 -21.74
CA ALA A 782 -6.32 20.24 -22.32
C ALA A 782 -6.43 20.57 -23.81
N GLN A 783 -5.39 21.15 -24.41
CA GLN A 783 -5.29 21.28 -25.86
C GLN A 783 -4.54 20.11 -26.48
N ILE A 784 -4.99 19.67 -27.65
CA ILE A 784 -4.46 18.56 -28.43
C ILE A 784 -3.75 19.09 -29.68
N PHE A 785 -2.68 18.41 -30.07
CA PHE A 785 -1.85 18.73 -31.24
C PHE A 785 -1.61 17.43 -32.01
N ASP A 786 -1.89 17.40 -33.31
CA ASP A 786 -1.85 16.18 -34.14
C ASP A 786 -0.46 15.82 -34.71
N GLY A 787 0.50 16.74 -34.61
CA GLY A 787 1.82 16.65 -35.26
C GLY A 787 1.92 17.27 -36.66
N THR A 788 0.95 18.08 -37.08
CA THR A 788 0.82 18.62 -38.45
C THR A 788 0.37 20.10 -38.47
N GLY A 789 1.16 20.99 -37.89
CA GLY A 789 0.92 22.43 -38.00
C GLY A 789 -0.07 23.00 -36.98
N ASP A 790 -0.44 22.21 -35.98
CA ASP A 790 -1.11 22.65 -34.76
C ASP A 790 -0.14 23.37 -33.82
N TYR A 791 -0.52 24.54 -33.31
CA TYR A 791 0.14 25.23 -32.21
C TYR A 791 -0.72 26.36 -31.65
N ILE A 792 -0.36 26.84 -30.46
CA ILE A 792 -0.84 28.11 -29.93
C ILE A 792 0.28 29.14 -30.12
N ASP A 793 -0.04 30.34 -30.62
CA ASP A 793 0.92 31.43 -30.88
C ASP A 793 0.73 32.58 -29.89
N MET A 794 1.72 32.82 -29.04
CA MET A 794 1.76 33.96 -28.11
C MET A 794 2.47 35.17 -28.71
N ASN A 795 2.77 35.16 -30.02
CA ASN A 795 3.58 36.14 -30.75
C ASN A 795 5.00 36.28 -30.15
N ASN A 796 5.75 37.31 -30.55
CA ASN A 796 6.99 37.71 -29.89
C ASN A 796 6.73 38.32 -28.50
N ASN A 797 6.26 37.49 -27.58
CA ASN A 797 6.21 37.74 -26.14
C ASN A 797 7.06 36.67 -25.44
N VAL A 798 7.08 36.68 -24.10
CA VAL A 798 7.88 35.77 -23.26
C VAL A 798 9.37 35.82 -23.63
N ASP A 799 9.90 37.05 -23.68
CA ASP A 799 11.33 37.29 -23.85
C ASP A 799 12.06 36.95 -22.56
N LEU A 800 12.91 35.91 -22.62
CA LEU A 800 13.72 35.43 -21.51
C LEU A 800 15.19 35.70 -21.84
N GLU A 801 15.97 36.09 -20.84
CA GLU A 801 17.40 36.36 -20.99
C GLU A 801 18.24 35.27 -20.32
N ARG A 802 19.42 35.01 -20.89
CA ARG A 802 20.38 33.99 -20.52
C ARG A 802 20.78 34.02 -19.05
N THR A 803 20.72 35.18 -18.40
CA THR A 803 21.08 35.41 -17.00
C THR A 803 19.89 35.50 -16.05
N SER A 804 18.66 35.36 -16.56
CA SER A 804 17.45 35.41 -15.74
C SER A 804 17.07 34.01 -15.26
N PRO A 805 16.72 33.83 -13.97
CA PRO A 805 16.15 32.59 -13.50
C PRO A 805 14.73 32.40 -14.04
N MET A 806 14.32 31.15 -14.24
CA MET A 806 13.00 30.79 -14.75
C MET A 806 12.55 29.39 -14.32
N THR A 807 11.24 29.17 -14.34
CA THR A 807 10.62 27.84 -14.24
C THR A 807 9.50 27.73 -15.26
N PHE A 808 9.47 26.64 -16.03
CA PHE A 808 8.33 26.21 -16.84
C PHE A 808 7.68 25.01 -16.17
N SER A 809 6.37 24.93 -16.08
CA SER A 809 5.65 23.74 -15.58
C SER A 809 4.40 23.46 -16.40
N LEU A 810 4.14 22.19 -16.70
CA LEU A 810 3.01 21.76 -17.52
C LEU A 810 2.67 20.29 -17.25
N TRP A 811 1.43 19.90 -17.55
CA TRP A 811 1.09 18.51 -17.81
C TRP A 811 1.17 18.25 -19.33
N VAL A 812 1.83 17.16 -19.72
CA VAL A 812 2.02 16.77 -21.12
C VAL A 812 1.82 15.27 -21.31
N LYS A 813 1.20 14.89 -22.42
CA LYS A 813 0.96 13.51 -22.85
C LYS A 813 1.35 13.38 -24.32
N SER A 814 2.17 12.42 -24.69
CA SER A 814 2.43 12.06 -26.09
C SER A 814 1.38 11.08 -26.59
N TYR A 815 1.08 11.05 -27.90
CA TYR A 815 0.35 9.94 -28.50
C TYR A 815 1.24 8.91 -29.21
N SER A 816 2.55 9.14 -29.25
CA SER A 816 3.52 8.11 -29.58
C SER A 816 4.45 7.85 -28.39
N ASP A 817 4.49 6.60 -27.92
CA ASP A 817 5.50 6.13 -26.96
C ASP A 817 6.90 6.04 -27.61
N THR A 818 6.98 6.11 -28.94
CA THR A 818 8.23 6.24 -29.72
C THR A 818 8.03 7.23 -30.88
N PRO A 819 8.17 8.55 -30.67
CA PRO A 819 8.08 9.54 -31.74
C PRO A 819 9.07 9.22 -32.87
N SER A 820 8.66 9.27 -34.14
CA SER A 820 9.56 8.98 -35.27
C SER A 820 10.46 10.17 -35.66
N ALA A 821 10.24 11.34 -35.05
CA ALA A 821 10.97 12.58 -35.24
C ALA A 821 10.76 13.48 -34.00
N ALA A 822 11.60 14.51 -33.85
CA ALA A 822 11.48 15.50 -32.78
C ALA A 822 10.24 16.40 -32.94
N GLY A 823 9.49 16.62 -31.85
CA GLY A 823 8.38 17.57 -31.78
C GLY A 823 8.46 18.44 -30.52
N SER A 824 8.42 19.77 -30.68
CA SER A 824 8.55 20.72 -29.56
C SER A 824 7.21 20.95 -28.86
N VAL A 825 7.12 20.53 -27.59
CA VAL A 825 5.97 20.73 -26.71
C VAL A 825 5.72 22.22 -26.47
N PHE A 826 6.80 23.01 -26.36
CA PHE A 826 6.76 24.47 -26.40
C PHE A 826 8.13 25.01 -26.82
N GLY A 827 8.18 26.24 -27.31
CA GLY A 827 9.44 26.97 -27.43
C GLY A 827 9.35 28.30 -28.15
N LYS A 828 10.47 29.02 -28.16
CA LYS A 828 10.67 30.33 -28.79
C LYS A 828 12.05 30.37 -29.43
N TRP A 829 12.10 30.23 -30.75
CA TRP A 829 13.34 30.34 -31.54
C TRP A 829 13.16 31.36 -32.67
N ASN A 830 14.25 32.04 -33.06
CA ASN A 830 14.29 32.80 -34.30
C ASN A 830 14.81 31.96 -35.49
N SER A 831 14.85 32.53 -36.69
CA SER A 831 15.36 31.88 -37.91
C SER A 831 16.82 31.37 -37.80
N SER A 832 17.61 31.90 -36.86
CA SER A 832 19.00 31.48 -36.58
C SER A 832 19.14 30.43 -35.46
N ASN A 833 18.03 29.86 -34.98
CA ASN A 833 17.95 28.92 -33.84
C ASN A 833 18.33 29.54 -32.48
N VAL A 834 18.30 30.87 -32.31
CA VAL A 834 18.55 31.48 -30.99
C VAL A 834 17.26 31.47 -30.19
N GLY A 835 17.31 30.97 -28.94
CA GLY A 835 16.17 30.91 -28.03
C GLY A 835 16.15 29.67 -27.12
N TYR A 836 14.96 29.09 -26.91
CA TYR A 836 14.74 27.92 -26.05
C TYR A 836 13.54 27.06 -26.49
N ASP A 837 13.54 25.76 -26.20
CA ASP A 837 12.38 24.86 -26.36
C ASP A 837 12.45 23.63 -25.44
N LEU A 838 11.30 22.97 -25.24
CA LEU A 838 11.20 21.61 -24.70
C LEU A 838 10.64 20.71 -25.80
N ASN A 839 11.42 19.73 -26.26
CA ASN A 839 11.03 18.79 -27.30
C ASN A 839 10.97 17.34 -26.82
N LEU A 840 10.12 16.53 -27.46
CA LEU A 840 10.15 15.07 -27.35
C LEU A 840 10.91 14.50 -28.55
N ARG A 841 11.88 13.63 -28.30
CA ARG A 841 12.71 12.98 -29.32
C ARG A 841 12.31 11.50 -29.47
N GLY A 842 12.85 10.86 -30.49
CA GLY A 842 12.66 9.42 -30.75
C GLY A 842 13.29 8.93 -32.05
N ASP A 843 13.80 9.86 -32.84
CA ASP A 843 14.98 9.73 -33.68
C ASP A 843 16.26 9.35 -32.89
N ILE A 844 16.29 9.56 -31.57
CA ILE A 844 17.32 9.05 -30.66
C ILE A 844 16.73 7.95 -29.77
N ALA A 845 17.43 6.81 -29.69
CA ALA A 845 16.90 5.58 -29.11
C ALA A 845 16.96 5.57 -27.55
N GLY A 846 16.01 6.27 -26.92
CA GLY A 846 15.80 6.20 -25.47
C GLY A 846 15.35 7.49 -24.78
N ASP A 847 15.10 8.57 -25.52
CA ASP A 847 15.13 9.92 -24.96
C ASP A 847 13.80 10.66 -25.21
N PRO A 848 12.86 10.66 -24.24
CA PRO A 848 11.53 11.22 -24.47
C PRO A 848 11.41 12.72 -24.24
N TYR A 849 12.36 13.38 -23.55
CA TYR A 849 12.30 14.81 -23.23
C TYR A 849 13.68 15.45 -23.34
N GLU A 850 13.79 16.58 -24.02
CA GLU A 850 15.00 17.41 -24.11
C GLU A 850 14.61 18.88 -23.95
N PHE A 851 15.34 19.62 -23.13
CA PHE A 851 15.24 21.08 -23.08
C PHE A 851 16.52 21.72 -23.64
N GLU A 852 16.41 22.46 -24.75
CA GLU A 852 17.50 23.20 -25.38
C GLU A 852 17.40 24.70 -25.05
N LEU A 853 18.53 25.31 -24.70
CA LEU A 853 18.77 26.75 -24.67
C LEU A 853 19.91 27.05 -25.65
N ARG A 854 19.73 28.02 -26.54
CA ARG A 854 20.71 28.31 -27.60
C ARG A 854 20.95 29.79 -27.82
N GLY A 855 22.22 30.16 -27.73
CA GLY A 855 22.69 31.53 -27.89
C GLY A 855 23.11 31.87 -29.33
N SER A 856 23.40 33.14 -29.54
CA SER A 856 23.84 33.72 -30.81
C SER A 856 25.18 33.16 -31.35
N GLY A 857 25.97 32.47 -30.53
CA GLY A 857 27.24 31.83 -30.93
C GLY A 857 27.10 30.52 -31.72
N GLY A 858 25.88 29.99 -31.86
CA GLY A 858 25.61 28.73 -32.59
C GLY A 858 25.76 27.49 -31.70
N TRP A 859 25.98 26.31 -32.30
CA TRP A 859 26.03 25.02 -31.58
C TRP A 859 27.01 24.97 -30.38
N PRO A 860 28.20 25.61 -30.40
CA PRO A 860 29.09 25.65 -29.23
C PRO A 860 28.60 26.55 -28.08
N ASP A 861 27.52 27.32 -28.31
CA ASP A 861 26.90 28.27 -27.38
C ASP A 861 25.46 27.83 -27.10
N SER A 862 25.32 26.56 -26.69
CA SER A 862 24.04 25.93 -26.35
C SER A 862 24.15 25.20 -25.00
N LEU A 863 23.04 25.04 -24.30
CA LEU A 863 22.88 24.13 -23.15
C LEU A 863 21.74 23.17 -23.49
N PHE A 864 22.03 21.88 -23.41
CA PHE A 864 21.03 20.82 -23.51
C PHE A 864 20.81 20.22 -22.13
N ASN A 865 19.57 19.93 -21.77
CA ASN A 865 19.24 19.01 -20.68
C ASN A 865 18.46 17.84 -21.28
N GLU A 866 19.22 16.82 -21.70
CA GLU A 866 18.71 15.59 -22.30
C GLU A 866 18.36 14.58 -21.20
N ILE A 867 17.42 13.68 -21.49
CA ILE A 867 16.86 12.73 -20.52
C ILE A 867 17.03 11.31 -21.09
N PHE A 868 18.26 10.80 -20.99
CA PHE A 868 18.64 9.46 -21.45
C PHE A 868 18.28 8.36 -20.44
N ASN A 869 17.38 7.43 -20.82
CA ASN A 869 17.29 6.01 -20.40
C ASN A 869 15.86 5.45 -20.64
N HIS A 870 15.71 4.16 -20.96
CA HIS A 870 14.42 3.51 -21.26
C HIS A 870 13.45 3.32 -20.06
N ASN A 871 13.67 4.01 -18.93
CA ASN A 871 12.99 3.80 -17.64
C ASN A 871 12.00 4.92 -17.25
N TYR A 872 11.47 5.66 -18.22
CA TYR A 872 10.39 6.64 -17.98
C TYR A 872 9.01 5.95 -18.01
N PRO A 873 7.97 6.52 -17.36
CA PRO A 873 6.62 5.99 -17.50
C PRO A 873 6.12 6.19 -18.93
N ALA A 874 5.11 5.42 -19.35
CA ALA A 874 4.59 5.47 -20.72
C ALA A 874 4.07 6.88 -21.07
N LEU A 875 4.56 7.42 -22.20
CA LEU A 875 4.27 8.78 -22.67
C LEU A 875 2.82 8.93 -23.11
N SER A 876 2.15 7.82 -23.42
CA SER A 876 0.70 7.69 -23.60
C SER A 876 -0.14 8.01 -22.35
N SER A 877 0.47 8.53 -21.27
CA SER A 877 -0.19 9.08 -20.08
C SER A 877 0.30 10.50 -19.76
N PHE A 878 -0.51 11.29 -19.03
CA PHE A 878 -0.13 12.64 -18.63
C PHE A 878 0.98 12.64 -17.57
N HIS A 879 2.09 13.31 -17.88
CA HIS A 879 3.22 13.56 -16.98
C HIS A 879 3.29 15.03 -16.60
N TYR A 880 3.58 15.33 -15.33
CA TYR A 880 3.85 16.69 -14.90
C TYR A 880 5.33 16.98 -15.11
N VAL A 881 5.65 17.80 -16.10
CA VAL A 881 7.01 18.16 -16.47
C VAL A 881 7.29 19.58 -15.99
N VAL A 882 8.43 19.77 -15.32
CA VAL A 882 8.89 21.09 -14.89
C VAL A 882 10.34 21.27 -15.27
N VAL A 883 10.68 22.40 -15.90
CA VAL A 883 12.07 22.78 -16.16
C VAL A 883 12.39 24.05 -15.38
N THR A 884 13.40 24.01 -14.52
CA THR A 884 13.96 25.18 -13.85
C THR A 884 15.30 25.56 -14.47
N TYR A 885 15.57 26.84 -14.64
CA TYR A 885 16.88 27.34 -15.04
C TYR A 885 17.30 28.51 -14.14
N ASP A 886 18.54 28.52 -13.64
CA ASP A 886 19.02 29.51 -12.66
C ASP A 886 19.70 30.75 -13.27
N GLY A 887 19.89 30.78 -14.59
CA GLY A 887 20.61 31.84 -15.29
C GLY A 887 22.13 31.66 -15.38
N SER A 888 22.70 30.53 -14.94
CA SER A 888 24.14 30.24 -15.04
C SER A 888 24.58 29.86 -16.45
N SER A 889 25.86 30.02 -16.78
CA SER A 889 26.42 29.66 -18.11
C SER A 889 26.73 28.17 -18.26
N THR A 890 26.26 27.35 -17.33
CA THR A 890 26.59 25.94 -17.18
C THR A 890 25.33 25.13 -16.99
N HIS A 891 25.34 23.91 -17.47
CA HIS A 891 24.19 23.01 -17.45
C HIS A 891 23.70 22.65 -16.06
N ALA A 892 24.57 22.75 -15.04
CA ALA A 892 24.18 22.61 -13.63
C ALA A 892 23.07 23.58 -13.21
N GLY A 893 22.87 24.67 -13.95
CA GLY A 893 21.78 25.61 -13.77
C GLY A 893 20.41 25.14 -14.27
N THR A 894 20.37 24.15 -15.17
CA THR A 894 19.14 23.64 -15.77
C THR A 894 18.76 22.31 -15.13
N LEU A 895 17.55 22.23 -14.59
CA LEU A 895 16.99 21.01 -13.99
C LEU A 895 15.62 20.71 -14.58
N THR A 896 15.37 19.46 -14.93
CA THR A 896 14.07 18.94 -15.36
C THR A 896 13.55 17.96 -14.32
N TYR A 897 12.26 18.07 -14.03
CA TYR A 897 11.51 17.21 -13.14
C TYR A 897 10.38 16.55 -13.92
N ILE A 898 10.14 15.26 -13.68
CA ILE A 898 8.98 14.53 -14.16
C ILE A 898 8.25 13.99 -12.94
N ASN A 899 6.94 14.24 -12.85
CA ASN A 899 6.08 13.77 -11.77
C ASN A 899 6.60 14.15 -10.36
N GLY A 900 7.12 15.37 -10.23
CA GLY A 900 7.67 15.90 -8.97
C GLY A 900 9.05 15.36 -8.56
N GLY A 901 9.64 14.45 -9.34
CA GLY A 901 11.01 13.94 -9.14
C GLY A 901 11.98 14.52 -10.18
N ILE A 902 13.21 14.83 -9.78
CA ILE A 902 14.26 15.33 -10.69
C ILE A 902 14.78 14.19 -11.58
N VAL A 903 14.98 14.44 -12.89
CA VAL A 903 15.32 13.40 -13.89
C VAL A 903 16.54 13.72 -14.77
N ASN A 904 17.32 14.75 -14.44
CA ASN A 904 18.52 15.16 -15.18
C ASN A 904 19.52 14.01 -15.42
N ARG A 905 20.05 13.87 -16.65
CA ARG A 905 21.39 13.30 -16.88
C ARG A 905 21.89 13.49 -18.32
N ILE A 906 23.16 13.89 -18.40
CA ILE A 906 23.91 14.32 -19.59
C ILE A 906 23.48 15.72 -20.05
N SER A 907 24.49 16.57 -20.10
CA SER A 907 24.36 17.93 -20.60
C SER A 907 25.74 18.42 -21.03
N ASP A 908 25.84 18.81 -22.30
CA ASP A 908 27.07 19.26 -22.96
C ASP A 908 26.88 20.68 -23.52
N GLY A 909 28.00 21.37 -23.80
CA GLY A 909 28.04 22.77 -24.24
C GLY A 909 28.34 23.78 -23.12
N GLY A 910 27.70 24.94 -23.19
CA GLY A 910 27.92 26.07 -22.30
C GLY A 910 27.40 27.35 -22.95
N LEU A 911 26.39 27.96 -22.33
CA LEU A 911 25.68 29.11 -22.90
C LEU A 911 26.28 30.42 -22.37
N ILE A 912 26.94 31.15 -23.25
CA ILE A 912 27.73 32.35 -22.97
C ILE A 912 27.00 33.61 -23.46
N THR A 913 26.37 33.56 -24.64
CA THR A 913 25.67 34.72 -25.23
C THR A 913 24.16 34.71 -24.97
N ASN A 914 23.46 35.76 -25.39
CA ASN A 914 22.03 35.92 -25.11
C ASN A 914 21.15 34.92 -25.88
N ILE A 915 20.00 34.61 -25.28
CA ILE A 915 18.91 33.82 -25.90
C ILE A 915 17.72 34.69 -26.33
N THR A 916 17.77 35.99 -26.01
CA THR A 916 16.77 36.98 -26.42
C THR A 916 16.70 37.06 -27.95
N ASN A 917 15.49 36.90 -28.48
CA ASN A 917 15.25 36.75 -29.91
C ASN A 917 13.84 37.23 -30.28
N THR A 918 13.61 37.52 -31.57
CA THR A 918 12.34 38.10 -32.06
C THR A 918 11.36 37.06 -32.63
N GLY A 919 11.54 35.77 -32.32
CA GLY A 919 10.63 34.70 -32.76
C GLY A 919 9.39 34.59 -31.87
N SER A 920 8.31 34.00 -32.38
CA SER A 920 7.14 33.69 -31.56
C SER A 920 7.46 32.65 -30.48
N PHE A 921 6.86 32.82 -29.30
CA PHE A 921 6.73 31.75 -28.31
C PHE A 921 5.47 30.95 -28.63
N ASN A 922 5.63 29.64 -28.81
CA ASN A 922 4.57 28.72 -29.19
C ASN A 922 4.41 27.59 -28.15
N ILE A 923 3.21 27.06 -28.03
CA ILE A 923 2.91 25.76 -27.39
C ILE A 923 2.48 24.81 -28.53
N GLY A 924 3.04 23.60 -28.58
CA GLY A 924 2.81 22.62 -29.65
C GLY A 924 3.75 22.72 -30.87
N SER A 925 4.60 23.75 -30.96
CA SER A 925 5.63 23.86 -32.01
C SER A 925 6.75 24.84 -31.62
N VAL A 926 7.68 25.10 -32.54
CA VAL A 926 8.60 26.25 -32.54
C VAL A 926 8.62 26.95 -33.89
N LYS A 927 8.95 28.24 -33.95
CA LYS A 927 9.15 29.03 -35.20
C LYS A 927 8.01 28.89 -36.21
N ASP A 928 6.91 29.61 -36.01
CA ASP A 928 5.82 29.69 -37.00
C ASP A 928 5.27 28.30 -37.44
N GLY A 929 5.31 27.30 -36.55
CA GLY A 929 4.76 25.95 -36.79
C GLY A 929 5.75 24.82 -37.16
N THR A 930 7.07 25.02 -37.04
CA THR A 930 8.06 23.95 -37.25
C THR A 930 8.21 23.02 -36.03
N PHE A 931 8.69 21.79 -36.26
CA PHE A 931 8.78 20.71 -35.25
C PHE A 931 7.46 20.53 -34.46
N PRO A 932 6.33 20.26 -35.14
CA PRO A 932 5.03 20.13 -34.49
C PRO A 932 5.01 18.94 -33.52
N PHE A 933 4.39 19.15 -32.36
CA PHE A 933 4.18 18.14 -31.33
C PHE A 933 2.93 17.30 -31.63
N ASN A 934 2.98 16.00 -31.35
CA ASN A 934 1.83 15.08 -31.42
C ASN A 934 1.49 14.57 -30.01
N GLY A 935 0.43 15.13 -29.43
CA GLY A 935 0.07 14.88 -28.03
C GLY A 935 -0.93 15.89 -27.47
N ALA A 936 -0.91 16.09 -26.16
CA ALA A 936 -1.73 17.07 -25.46
C ALA A 936 -0.93 17.82 -24.38
N VAL A 937 -1.27 19.10 -24.17
CA VAL A 937 -0.68 19.99 -23.15
C VAL A 937 -1.80 20.59 -22.30
N ASP A 938 -1.53 20.68 -21.00
CA ASP A 938 -2.46 21.10 -19.95
C ASP A 938 -1.70 21.90 -18.86
N GLU A 939 -2.37 22.85 -18.21
CA GLU A 939 -1.82 23.66 -17.10
C GLU A 939 -0.41 24.25 -17.34
N PHE A 940 -0.23 24.94 -18.47
CA PHE A 940 1.06 25.53 -18.82
C PHE A 940 1.36 26.80 -18.03
N ARG A 941 2.53 26.88 -17.39
CA ARG A 941 2.93 28.02 -16.54
C ARG A 941 4.40 28.38 -16.72
N ILE A 942 4.70 29.67 -16.61
CA ILE A 942 6.06 30.22 -16.59
C ILE A 942 6.22 31.06 -15.33
N SER A 943 7.38 31.00 -14.69
CA SER A 943 7.78 31.88 -13.60
C SER A 943 9.20 32.43 -13.82
N ASN A 944 9.50 33.65 -13.37
CA ASN A 944 10.83 34.29 -13.45
C ASN A 944 11.69 34.02 -12.20
N THR A 945 11.40 32.92 -11.50
CA THR A 945 12.20 32.42 -10.38
C THR A 945 12.34 30.92 -10.49
N VAL A 946 13.36 30.36 -9.87
CA VAL A 946 13.51 28.90 -9.70
C VAL A 946 12.55 28.46 -8.59
N ARG A 947 11.47 27.74 -8.95
CA ARG A 947 10.62 27.08 -7.97
C ARG A 947 11.42 25.93 -7.34
N SER A 948 11.32 25.78 -6.02
CA SER A 948 12.07 24.73 -5.31
C SER A 948 11.55 23.34 -5.66
N ALA A 949 12.40 22.32 -5.53
CA ALA A 949 11.99 20.92 -5.67
C ALA A 949 10.81 20.57 -4.73
N ASP A 950 10.78 21.16 -3.53
CA ASP A 950 9.69 21.03 -2.56
C ASP A 950 8.37 21.63 -3.05
N TRP A 951 8.42 22.80 -3.69
CA TRP A 951 7.27 23.41 -4.36
C TRP A 951 6.77 22.49 -5.47
N ILE A 952 7.66 22.09 -6.38
CA ILE A 952 7.37 21.27 -7.56
C ILE A 952 6.76 19.92 -7.18
N LYS A 953 7.29 19.27 -6.14
CA LYS A 953 6.78 17.99 -5.63
C LYS A 953 5.44 18.14 -4.91
N THR A 954 5.23 19.23 -4.17
CA THR A 954 3.93 19.54 -3.54
C THR A 954 2.87 19.84 -4.59
N GLU A 955 3.23 20.61 -5.62
CA GLU A 955 2.39 20.94 -6.77
C GLU A 955 1.99 19.68 -7.54
N TYR A 956 2.94 18.80 -7.87
CA TYR A 956 2.63 17.49 -8.44
C TYR A 956 1.71 16.65 -7.56
N THR A 957 1.97 16.57 -6.24
CA THR A 957 1.19 15.72 -5.34
C THR A 957 -0.25 16.24 -5.19
N ASN A 958 -0.42 17.57 -5.16
CA ASN A 958 -1.73 18.21 -5.15
C ASN A 958 -2.48 18.07 -6.49
N GLN A 959 -1.81 18.23 -7.63
CA GLN A 959 -2.45 18.16 -8.94
C GLN A 959 -2.74 16.71 -9.38
N SER A 960 -1.81 15.79 -9.11
CA SER A 960 -1.94 14.39 -9.55
C SER A 960 -3.12 13.65 -8.91
N LYS A 961 -3.46 13.97 -7.64
CA LYS A 961 -4.48 13.32 -6.80
C LYS A 961 -5.21 14.28 -5.85
N SER A 962 -5.61 15.47 -6.35
CA SER A 962 -6.20 16.57 -5.55
C SER A 962 -7.23 16.14 -4.50
N SER A 963 -8.19 15.30 -4.86
CA SER A 963 -9.26 14.81 -3.96
C SER A 963 -8.77 14.01 -2.74
N THR A 964 -7.49 13.62 -2.70
CA THR A 964 -6.84 12.93 -1.57
C THR A 964 -5.71 13.75 -0.91
N PHE A 965 -5.45 14.96 -1.40
CA PHE A 965 -4.46 15.89 -0.84
C PHE A 965 -4.98 16.63 0.40
N TYR A 966 -6.30 16.79 0.50
CA TYR A 966 -7.00 17.41 1.63
C TYR A 966 -8.27 16.63 2.00
N ILE A 967 -8.79 16.89 3.20
CA ILE A 967 -10.02 16.30 3.72
C ILE A 967 -11.08 17.38 3.90
N PHE A 968 -12.27 17.13 3.37
CA PHE A 968 -13.47 17.94 3.61
C PHE A 968 -14.20 17.51 4.88
N GLY A 969 -14.52 18.47 5.73
CA GLY A 969 -15.47 18.30 6.83
C GLY A 969 -16.93 18.29 6.36
N GLY A 970 -17.84 17.90 7.25
CA GLY A 970 -19.28 17.95 7.00
C GLY A 970 -19.80 19.38 6.76
N ARG A 971 -20.94 19.50 6.07
CA ARG A 971 -21.64 20.77 5.86
C ARG A 971 -21.99 21.43 7.19
N GLN A 972 -21.52 22.65 7.37
CA GLN A 972 -21.97 23.56 8.42
C GLN A 972 -23.00 24.50 7.80
N LYS A 973 -24.13 24.71 8.49
CA LYS A 973 -25.15 25.69 8.13
C LYS A 973 -25.06 26.87 9.09
N ARG A 974 -25.20 28.09 8.58
CA ARG A 974 -25.32 29.30 9.40
C ARG A 974 -26.60 29.22 10.24
N ASN A 975 -26.46 29.32 11.56
CA ASN A 975 -27.60 29.64 12.41
C ASN A 975 -27.82 31.16 12.34
N PRO A 976 -29.03 31.63 11.97
CA PRO A 976 -29.37 33.05 11.94
C PRO A 976 -29.49 33.68 13.33
#